data_AF-A0A7R8ZXR6-F1
#
_entry.id   AF-A0A7R8ZXR6-F1
#
_cell.length_a   1.000
_cell.length_b   1.000
_cell.length_c   1.000
_cell.angle_alpha   90.00
_cell.angle_beta   90.00
_cell.angle_gamma   90.00
#
_symmetry.space_group_name_H-M   'P 1'
#
loop_
_entity.id
_entity.type
_entity.pdbx_description
1 polymer ?
#
loop_
_entity_poly.entity_id
_entity_poly.type
_entity_poly.pdbx_seq_one_letter_code
_entity_poly.pdbx_strand_id
1 'polypeptide(L)'
;MRWVEESFTNFDKGINWRSYVVCDVAYSDVNNWLWTPFIERGPAQRIYIEIKFSMRDCALFPGTALSCKETFSLLYYEFDVATHEPPPWQPESYTLVDRIAADEGRFTQTGDVIINTEVRSIPVTKKGVYFAFRDQGACISLLAIRVFYIACPEIVAGLARFPETLTGPDLTSIETAAGQCAAHAQNSGPEPPHYLCKADGTWYFLTGECLCQPGYEPDDTMQSCKDSWGEESMQMPPSIIILALSLSHSHETWCQCPPGRYQPQPGGKKGCLPCPPHSFAPHAGLSECRCDPGYFRAPQDPKETPCTRQSSFPFHSSRSHQERAPFKNYEFFSGPPSAPQNLTVNFVDQSTVILSWNPPYNTGGRTDIRYRMECDTCDESVTYLPAPAGRESFNETKVTISRLRPVTKYRFQVYSENGVSDQSDESNYVHITVTTEAQVSLMVSNVRVVDVKSTEIVLAWDAPNDPFTDIEMYEVRYFVKGQEGNASTVLTKKDENPFPNLEQRTEYGFQVRAKTDQGWGEFSTPAVYRMTGHVLAFVGDDENKEVHIIAGVTVAVVLLLLFLLLAAFFIIRSRGNEECRKKQPSDCDTLEYRNGEVLSRVDNPQIVTTHTTNMTTPLFTQVGPPRTYVDPHTYEDPNQAVKEFARREVSLPSLNANHQGKCKLPAPMDCPEALHQLMLDCWQKERTHRPTFGSIVQTLDRLIRCPDTLRKLTQNRPNQNPLAPDAPDLTRLSSVAEWLTSVKMSRYLENFERAGIDSLEHVARLTLQDLQVLGISLVGHQKKIMNSIQTMRAQMSLNISDGFLV
;
A
#
# COMPACT_ATOMS: atom_id res chain seq x y z
N MET A 1 51.46 28.72 32.00
CA MET A 1 51.02 28.56 33.41
C MET A 1 50.03 27.41 33.46
N ARG A 2 48.83 27.55 34.03
CA ARG A 2 47.73 26.57 33.96
C ARG A 2 46.41 27.35 34.02
N TRP A 3 45.31 26.68 33.69
CA TRP A 3 43.96 27.20 33.95
C TRP A 3 43.78 27.53 35.44
N VAL A 4 43.18 28.68 35.73
CA VAL A 4 42.91 29.19 37.09
C VAL A 4 41.40 29.27 37.30
N GLU A 5 40.92 28.82 38.46
CA GLU A 5 39.52 29.01 38.88
C GLU A 5 39.34 30.44 39.44
N GLU A 6 38.39 31.20 38.88
CA GLU A 6 38.04 32.56 39.28
C GLU A 6 36.53 32.71 39.45
N SER A 7 36.08 33.76 40.15
CA SER A 7 34.66 34.12 40.25
C SER A 7 34.27 35.17 39.21
N PHE A 8 33.40 34.81 38.27
CA PHE A 8 32.80 35.74 37.32
C PHE A 8 31.46 36.27 37.85
N THR A 9 31.39 37.56 38.14
CA THR A 9 30.17 38.25 38.55
C THR A 9 29.72 39.27 37.50
N ASN A 10 28.43 39.24 37.15
CA ASN A 10 27.78 40.26 36.34
C ASN A 10 26.44 40.62 36.98
N PHE A 11 26.41 41.76 37.66
CA PHE A 11 25.27 42.20 38.48
C PHE A 11 24.02 42.48 37.63
N ASP A 12 24.18 43.08 36.45
CA ASP A 12 23.06 43.42 35.55
C ASP A 12 22.30 42.19 35.05
N LYS A 13 23.01 41.06 34.87
CA LYS A 13 22.44 39.76 34.49
C LYS A 13 22.15 38.84 35.68
N GLY A 14 22.39 39.27 36.92
CA GLY A 14 22.22 38.46 38.13
C GLY A 14 23.16 37.24 38.21
N ILE A 15 24.31 37.28 37.52
CA ILE A 15 25.24 36.16 37.39
C ILE A 15 26.32 36.21 38.49
N ASN A 16 26.53 35.07 39.15
CA ASN A 16 27.70 34.79 39.98
C ASN A 16 28.13 33.34 39.71
N TRP A 17 29.08 33.16 38.79
CA TRP A 17 29.57 31.85 38.33
C TRP A 17 31.02 31.63 38.74
N ARG A 18 31.41 30.36 38.84
CA ARG A 18 32.81 29.96 38.86
C ARG A 18 33.25 29.74 37.42
N SER A 19 34.30 30.44 37.01
CA SER A 19 34.87 30.38 35.67
C SER A 19 36.30 29.85 35.70
N TYR A 20 36.75 29.23 34.61
CA TYR A 20 38.15 28.86 34.42
C TYR A 20 38.81 29.76 33.39
N VAL A 21 39.92 30.41 33.76
CA VAL A 21 40.59 31.45 32.96
C VAL A 21 42.02 31.03 32.61
N VAL A 22 42.45 31.35 31.39
CA VAL A 22 43.84 31.22 30.95
C VAL A 22 44.18 32.30 29.92
N CYS A 23 45.38 32.89 30.00
CA CYS A 23 45.80 34.01 29.14
C CYS A 23 47.32 34.04 28.95
N ASP A 24 47.92 32.90 28.61
CA ASP A 24 49.38 32.71 28.48
C ASP A 24 49.97 33.22 27.14
N VAL A 25 49.36 34.23 26.52
CA VAL A 25 49.70 34.74 25.16
C VAL A 25 51.16 35.19 25.00
N ALA A 26 51.84 35.51 26.11
CA ALA A 26 53.22 35.98 26.17
C ALA A 26 54.29 34.88 26.14
N TYR A 27 53.90 33.60 26.08
CA TYR A 27 54.82 32.46 26.04
C TYR A 27 54.77 31.74 24.68
N SER A 28 55.86 31.09 24.26
CA SER A 28 55.83 30.13 23.15
C SER A 28 55.34 28.76 23.65
N ASP A 29 54.95 27.89 22.71
CA ASP A 29 54.70 26.46 22.96
C ASP A 29 53.65 26.14 24.05
N VAL A 30 52.71 27.08 24.24
CA VAL A 30 51.61 26.97 25.20
C VAL A 30 50.78 25.70 24.94
N ASN A 31 50.49 24.97 26.01
CA ASN A 31 49.78 23.68 25.97
C ASN A 31 49.05 23.44 27.31
N ASN A 32 48.06 24.28 27.61
CA ASN A 32 47.35 24.28 28.89
C ASN A 32 46.11 23.38 28.81
N TRP A 33 45.95 22.46 29.75
CA TRP A 33 44.84 21.51 29.78
C TRP A 33 43.98 21.69 31.04
N LEU A 34 42.67 21.59 30.84
CA LEU A 34 41.64 21.52 31.87
C LEU A 34 40.75 20.32 31.56
N TRP A 35 40.34 19.56 32.57
CA TRP A 35 39.50 18.37 32.42
C TRP A 35 38.23 18.49 33.25
N THR A 36 37.13 17.93 32.77
CA THR A 36 35.93 17.73 33.59
C THR A 36 36.14 16.58 34.57
N PRO A 37 35.32 16.49 35.63
CA PRO A 37 35.06 15.21 36.31
C PRO A 37 34.54 14.16 35.33
N PHE A 38 34.46 12.89 35.78
CA PHE A 38 33.78 11.84 35.03
C PHE A 38 32.30 12.16 34.89
N ILE A 39 31.79 12.12 33.66
CA ILE A 39 30.38 12.31 33.36
C ILE A 39 29.80 10.95 32.97
N GLU A 40 28.91 10.43 33.81
CA GLU A 40 28.19 9.20 33.50
C GLU A 40 27.31 9.39 32.24
N ARG A 41 27.35 8.40 31.34
CA ARG A 41 26.54 8.40 30.11
C ARG A 41 25.05 8.24 30.42
N GLY A 42 24.71 7.53 31.49
CA GLY A 42 23.36 7.06 31.73
C GLY A 42 22.85 6.26 30.51
N PRO A 43 21.63 6.51 30.03
CA PRO A 43 21.08 5.80 28.88
C PRO A 43 21.46 6.43 27.52
N ALA A 44 22.07 7.63 27.50
CA ALA A 44 22.29 8.43 26.30
C ALA A 44 23.22 7.76 25.26
N GLN A 45 22.86 7.78 23.98
CA GLN A 45 23.72 7.27 22.89
C GLN A 45 24.56 8.36 22.23
N ARG A 46 24.16 9.63 22.39
CA ARG A 46 24.93 10.83 22.06
C ARG A 46 24.88 11.79 23.25
N ILE A 47 26.04 12.38 23.56
CA ILE A 47 26.16 13.46 24.54
C ILE A 47 26.44 14.77 23.82
N TYR A 48 25.77 15.82 24.24
CA TYR A 48 25.94 17.20 23.82
C TYR A 48 26.65 17.99 24.92
N ILE A 49 27.48 18.93 24.52
CA ILE A 49 28.18 19.86 25.40
C ILE A 49 28.00 21.28 24.88
N GLU A 50 27.32 22.10 25.68
CA GLU A 50 27.18 23.55 25.51
C GLU A 50 28.27 24.24 26.34
N ILE A 51 29.04 25.12 25.70
CA ILE A 51 30.19 25.82 26.28
C ILE A 51 29.92 27.31 26.13
N LYS A 52 29.82 28.01 27.27
CA LYS A 52 29.74 29.47 27.31
C LYS A 52 31.09 30.02 27.72
N PHE A 53 31.65 30.90 26.90
CA PHE A 53 33.00 31.43 27.11
C PHE A 53 33.14 32.85 26.59
N SER A 54 34.13 33.56 27.10
CA SER A 54 34.60 34.83 26.53
C SER A 54 36.04 34.68 26.04
N MET A 55 36.40 35.46 25.03
CA MET A 55 37.70 35.42 24.38
C MET A 55 38.13 36.84 24.03
N ARG A 56 39.40 37.17 24.33
CA ARG A 56 39.98 38.48 24.02
C ARG A 56 40.59 38.46 22.62
N ASP A 57 40.43 39.56 21.89
CA ASP A 57 41.05 39.74 20.57
C ASP A 57 42.58 39.79 20.67
N CYS A 58 43.27 39.07 19.79
CA CYS A 58 44.73 39.03 19.79
C CYS A 58 45.40 40.37 19.44
N ALA A 59 44.70 41.28 18.73
CA ALA A 59 45.18 42.61 18.42
C ALA A 59 45.40 43.50 19.66
N LEU A 60 44.82 43.14 20.81
CA LEU A 60 45.02 43.83 22.09
C LEU A 60 46.37 43.54 22.77
N PHE A 61 47.21 42.67 22.21
CA PHE A 61 48.51 42.30 22.77
C PHE A 61 49.72 42.71 21.90
N PRO A 62 49.81 43.97 21.41
CA PRO A 62 50.92 44.40 20.56
C PRO A 62 52.25 44.36 21.30
N GLY A 63 53.21 43.60 20.78
CA GLY A 63 54.58 43.51 21.31
C GLY A 63 54.77 42.64 22.55
N THR A 64 53.70 42.14 23.18
CA THR A 64 53.77 41.22 24.33
C THR A 64 53.34 39.80 24.01
N ALA A 65 52.57 39.56 22.96
CA ALA A 65 52.21 38.21 22.52
C ALA A 65 53.30 37.55 21.68
N LEU A 66 53.85 36.44 22.15
CA LEU A 66 54.74 35.56 21.36
C LEU A 66 53.95 34.50 20.56
N SER A 67 52.79 34.09 21.07
CA SER A 67 51.92 33.09 20.45
C SER A 67 50.47 33.32 20.90
N CYS A 68 49.78 34.30 20.30
CA CYS A 68 48.35 34.51 20.54
C CYS A 68 47.48 33.72 19.53
N LYS A 69 46.43 33.08 20.03
CA LYS A 69 45.42 32.36 19.23
C LYS A 69 44.01 32.73 19.66
N GLU A 70 43.08 32.62 18.72
CA GLU A 70 41.65 32.91 18.94
C GLU A 70 40.81 31.62 18.85
N THR A 71 41.40 30.50 19.27
CA THR A 71 40.76 29.18 19.30
C THR A 71 41.28 28.34 20.46
N PHE A 72 40.44 27.45 20.99
CA PHE A 72 40.85 26.37 21.90
C PHE A 72 40.31 25.03 21.38
N SER A 73 40.93 23.92 21.77
CA SER A 73 40.47 22.58 21.34
C SER A 73 39.59 21.95 22.41
N LEU A 74 38.46 21.40 22.00
CA LEU A 74 37.62 20.51 22.80
C LEU A 74 37.98 19.06 22.44
N LEU A 75 38.27 18.23 23.45
CA LEU A 75 38.56 16.81 23.29
C LEU A 75 37.71 15.98 24.26
N TYR A 76 37.61 14.68 24.00
CA TYR A 76 36.92 13.72 24.87
C TYR A 76 37.68 12.39 25.02
N TYR A 77 37.42 11.69 26.11
CA TYR A 77 37.88 10.32 26.36
C TYR A 77 36.79 9.49 27.02
N GLU A 78 36.40 8.38 26.40
CA GLU A 78 35.40 7.46 26.92
C GLU A 78 36.01 6.38 27.83
N PHE A 79 35.36 6.10 28.96
CA PHE A 79 35.83 5.15 29.96
C PHE A 79 34.69 4.39 30.66
N ASP A 80 34.97 3.17 31.13
CA ASP A 80 33.95 2.22 31.65
C ASP A 80 33.82 2.17 33.18
N VAL A 81 34.68 2.90 33.90
CA VAL A 81 34.71 2.90 35.36
C VAL A 81 34.77 4.33 35.86
N ALA A 82 33.85 4.72 36.74
CA ALA A 82 33.96 5.95 37.50
C ALA A 82 35.10 5.81 38.51
N THR A 83 36.34 6.13 38.10
CA THR A 83 37.48 6.15 39.01
C THR A 83 37.49 7.45 39.80
N HIS A 84 37.69 7.35 41.12
CA HIS A 84 38.12 8.50 41.93
C HIS A 84 39.55 8.93 41.58
N GLU A 85 40.31 8.05 40.91
CA GLU A 85 41.57 8.40 40.27
C GLU A 85 41.31 9.26 39.02
N PRO A 86 42.11 10.31 38.79
CA PRO A 86 41.98 11.17 37.63
C PRO A 86 42.17 10.40 36.32
N PRO A 87 41.59 10.89 35.20
CA PRO A 87 41.71 10.22 33.90
C PRO A 87 43.18 10.07 33.49
N PRO A 88 43.50 9.17 32.54
CA PRO A 88 44.85 9.06 32.01
C PRO A 88 45.30 10.41 31.45
N TRP A 89 46.23 11.08 32.16
CA TRP A 89 46.79 12.39 31.80
C TRP A 89 47.61 12.39 30.49
N GLN A 90 47.54 11.31 29.71
CA GLN A 90 48.24 11.10 28.46
C GLN A 90 47.45 11.76 27.33
N PRO A 91 47.96 12.84 26.70
CA PRO A 91 47.22 13.58 25.67
C PRO A 91 46.80 12.74 24.47
N GLU A 92 47.52 11.66 24.20
CA GLU A 92 47.31 10.73 23.07
C GLU A 92 46.02 9.90 23.20
N SER A 93 45.49 9.74 24.42
CA SER A 93 44.23 9.03 24.65
C SER A 93 42.99 9.87 24.31
N TYR A 94 43.12 11.20 24.19
CA TYR A 94 42.00 12.11 23.99
C TYR A 94 41.72 12.36 22.50
N THR A 95 40.49 12.06 22.08
CA THR A 95 40.01 12.33 20.72
C THR A 95 39.58 13.78 20.58
N LEU A 96 40.05 14.47 19.53
CA LEU A 96 39.61 15.84 19.21
C LEU A 96 38.14 15.84 18.77
N VAL A 97 37.30 16.64 19.44
CA VAL A 97 35.92 16.90 19.02
C VAL A 97 35.91 18.03 17.99
N ASP A 98 36.44 19.19 18.36
CA ASP A 98 36.53 20.37 17.47
C ASP A 98 37.55 21.40 17.98
N ARG A 99 37.89 22.39 17.15
CA ARG A 99 38.58 23.62 17.53
C ARG A 99 37.58 24.78 17.56
N ILE A 100 37.26 25.23 18.76
CA ILE A 100 36.22 26.22 19.03
C ILE A 100 36.79 27.62 18.87
N ALA A 101 36.10 28.44 18.09
CA ALA A 101 36.36 29.86 17.87
C ALA A 101 35.21 30.72 18.44
N ALA A 102 35.44 32.02 18.61
CA ALA A 102 34.41 32.97 19.02
C ALA A 102 33.65 33.54 17.81
N ASP A 103 32.39 33.12 17.64
CA ASP A 103 31.50 33.51 16.53
C ASP A 103 30.67 34.79 16.82
N GLU A 104 30.23 34.99 18.08
CA GLU A 104 29.49 36.19 18.51
C GLU A 104 30.40 37.42 18.68
N GLY A 105 31.71 37.19 18.75
CA GLY A 105 32.74 38.23 18.77
C GLY A 105 33.73 38.11 19.92
N ARG A 106 34.74 38.98 19.87
CA ARG A 106 35.84 39.05 20.85
C ARG A 106 35.84 40.43 21.48
N PHE A 107 36.10 40.50 22.77
CA PHE A 107 36.06 41.79 23.46
C PHE A 107 37.34 42.59 23.17
N THR A 108 37.15 43.84 22.74
CA THR A 108 38.21 44.78 22.34
C THR A 108 38.46 45.86 23.40
N GLN A 109 37.66 45.89 24.48
CA GLN A 109 37.81 46.82 25.60
C GLN A 109 37.64 46.08 26.93
N THR A 110 38.22 46.61 28.01
CA THR A 110 38.26 45.95 29.33
C THR A 110 36.92 45.93 30.09
N GLY A 111 35.88 46.62 29.61
CA GLY A 111 34.54 46.62 30.21
C GLY A 111 33.51 45.74 29.50
N ASP A 112 33.77 45.28 28.28
CA ASP A 112 32.81 44.52 27.47
C ASP A 112 32.90 43.02 27.74
N VAL A 113 31.77 42.38 28.05
CA VAL A 113 31.68 40.91 28.20
C VAL A 113 30.78 40.33 27.11
N ILE A 114 31.41 39.95 25.99
CA ILE A 114 30.79 39.11 24.96
C ILE A 114 30.89 37.65 25.41
N ILE A 115 29.73 36.98 25.52
CA ILE A 115 29.62 35.57 25.93
C ILE A 115 29.24 34.78 24.69
N ASN A 116 30.19 34.05 24.12
CA ASN A 116 29.97 33.14 23.01
C ASN A 116 29.37 31.84 23.54
N THR A 117 28.37 31.28 22.83
CA THR A 117 27.76 29.99 23.18
C THR A 117 27.95 28.96 22.06
N GLU A 118 28.75 27.93 22.31
CA GLU A 118 29.07 26.89 21.33
C GLU A 118 28.57 25.52 21.77
N VAL A 119 27.89 24.79 20.88
CA VAL A 119 27.36 23.44 21.16
C VAL A 119 28.05 22.42 20.26
N ARG A 120 28.58 21.34 20.85
CA ARG A 120 29.13 20.18 20.13
C ARG A 120 28.53 18.89 20.67
N SER A 121 28.71 17.79 19.93
CA SER A 121 28.19 16.48 20.34
C SER A 121 29.11 15.34 19.93
N ILE A 122 29.02 14.24 20.67
CA ILE A 122 29.79 13.00 20.44
C ILE A 122 28.87 11.78 20.58
N PRO A 123 28.98 10.76 19.69
CA PRO A 123 28.43 9.45 19.99
C PRO A 123 29.20 8.84 21.17
N VAL A 124 28.52 8.04 22.00
CA VAL A 124 29.11 7.43 23.20
C VAL A 124 28.62 6.00 23.39
N THR A 125 29.54 5.13 23.79
CA THR A 125 29.38 3.67 23.84
C THR A 125 29.72 3.10 25.22
N LYS A 126 30.68 3.70 25.93
CA LYS A 126 31.13 3.25 27.26
C LYS A 126 30.26 3.80 28.39
N LYS A 127 30.59 3.50 29.65
CA LYS A 127 29.79 3.98 30.81
C LYS A 127 29.80 5.50 31.02
N GLY A 128 30.81 6.22 30.53
CA GLY A 128 30.89 7.67 30.66
C GLY A 128 32.07 8.28 29.94
N VAL A 129 32.22 9.60 30.09
CA VAL A 129 33.16 10.42 29.33
C VAL A 129 33.84 11.46 30.22
N TYR A 130 35.09 11.77 29.90
CA TYR A 130 35.79 12.98 30.34
C TYR A 130 35.91 13.93 29.16
N PHE A 131 35.54 15.21 29.33
CA PHE A 131 35.89 16.25 28.37
C PHE A 131 37.18 16.96 28.79
N ALA A 132 37.95 17.43 27.82
CA ALA A 132 39.17 18.18 28.02
C ALA A 132 39.19 19.45 27.16
N PHE A 133 39.61 20.56 27.76
CA PHE A 133 39.79 21.86 27.14
C PHE A 133 41.28 22.13 27.03
N ARG A 134 41.79 22.17 25.80
CA ARG A 134 43.19 22.40 25.50
C ARG A 134 43.38 23.79 24.88
N ASP A 135 43.97 24.67 25.67
CA ASP A 135 44.48 25.96 25.23
C ASP A 135 45.90 25.81 24.65
N GLN A 136 46.21 26.59 23.62
CA GLN A 136 47.51 26.66 22.97
C GLN A 136 47.99 28.10 22.71
N GLY A 137 47.64 29.04 23.58
CA GLY A 137 48.04 30.45 23.51
C GLY A 137 46.88 31.42 23.31
N ALA A 138 45.67 31.07 23.73
CA ALA A 138 44.51 31.94 23.72
C ALA A 138 44.36 32.70 25.05
N CYS A 139 43.60 33.80 25.02
CA CYS A 139 43.17 34.50 26.22
C CYS A 139 41.66 34.33 26.38
N ILE A 140 41.27 33.36 27.21
CA ILE A 140 39.91 32.83 27.31
C ILE A 140 39.45 32.66 28.75
N SER A 141 38.15 32.81 28.96
CA SER A 141 37.45 32.45 30.20
C SER A 141 36.28 31.54 29.86
N LEU A 142 36.30 30.30 30.36
CA LEU A 142 35.18 29.37 30.32
C LEU A 142 34.23 29.73 31.46
N LEU A 143 33.04 30.20 31.11
CA LEU A 143 32.06 30.80 32.02
C LEU A 143 31.02 29.78 32.51
N ALA A 144 30.57 28.88 31.64
CA ALA A 144 29.73 27.76 32.00
C ALA A 144 29.91 26.60 31.02
N ILE A 145 29.80 25.36 31.52
CA ILE A 145 29.79 24.14 30.72
C ILE A 145 28.54 23.36 31.11
N ARG A 146 27.69 23.03 30.14
CA ARG A 146 26.48 22.22 30.34
C ARG A 146 26.56 20.99 29.44
N VAL A 147 26.58 19.82 30.06
CA VAL A 147 26.56 18.53 29.36
C VAL A 147 25.17 17.93 29.50
N PHE A 148 24.60 17.43 28.39
CA PHE A 148 23.24 16.90 28.33
C PHE A 148 23.10 15.86 27.21
N TYR A 149 21.98 15.15 27.19
CA TYR A 149 21.55 14.34 26.06
C TYR A 149 20.16 14.80 25.62
N ILE A 150 19.70 14.31 24.46
CA ILE A 150 18.40 14.63 23.91
C ILE A 150 17.53 13.36 23.89
N ALA A 151 16.26 13.54 24.17
CA ALA A 151 15.21 12.54 24.03
C ALA A 151 13.94 13.23 23.53
N CYS A 152 13.09 12.52 22.80
CA CYS A 152 11.74 12.98 22.52
C CYS A 152 10.90 12.78 23.79
N PRO A 153 10.20 13.82 24.28
CA PRO A 153 9.47 13.76 25.56
C PRO A 153 8.27 12.82 25.49
N GLU A 154 7.86 12.29 26.64
CA GLU A 154 6.61 11.53 26.76
C GLU A 154 5.42 12.39 26.25
N ILE A 155 4.60 11.81 25.38
CA ILE A 155 3.46 12.49 24.75
C ILE A 155 2.30 11.52 24.56
N VAL A 156 1.07 12.03 24.58
CA VAL A 156 -0.10 11.31 24.09
C VAL A 156 -0.53 11.89 22.75
N ALA A 157 -0.66 11.03 21.73
CA ALA A 157 -1.11 11.41 20.40
C ALA A 157 -1.97 10.28 19.81
N GLY A 158 -3.11 10.63 19.19
CA GLY A 158 -4.02 9.63 18.60
C GLY A 158 -4.52 8.59 19.62
N LEU A 159 -4.86 9.04 20.85
CA LEU A 159 -5.22 8.19 22.00
C LEU A 159 -4.16 7.13 22.39
N ALA A 160 -2.90 7.32 21.99
CA ALA A 160 -1.78 6.45 22.37
C ALA A 160 -0.70 7.24 23.11
N ARG A 161 -0.23 6.70 24.24
CA ARG A 161 0.88 7.22 25.02
C ARG A 161 2.19 6.68 24.45
N PHE A 162 3.09 7.58 24.09
CA PHE A 162 4.45 7.30 23.66
C PHE A 162 5.41 7.70 24.79
N PRO A 163 6.23 6.77 25.31
CA PRO A 163 7.17 7.07 26.39
C PRO A 163 8.30 7.99 25.91
N GLU A 164 9.02 8.60 26.86
CA GLU A 164 10.26 9.30 26.56
C GLU A 164 11.21 8.37 25.78
N THR A 165 11.63 8.83 24.60
CA THR A 165 12.40 8.02 23.65
C THR A 165 13.73 8.70 23.34
N LEU A 166 14.82 8.01 23.67
CA LEU A 166 16.19 8.51 23.52
C LEU A 166 16.55 8.66 22.05
N THR A 167 17.33 9.70 21.70
CA THR A 167 17.87 9.85 20.35
C THR A 167 19.01 8.88 20.08
N GLY A 168 19.09 8.36 18.84
CA GLY A 168 20.12 7.43 18.40
C GLY A 168 21.55 8.02 18.31
N PRO A 169 22.51 7.19 17.86
CA PRO A 169 23.95 7.49 17.92
C PRO A 169 24.41 8.37 16.74
N ASP A 170 23.54 8.69 15.79
CA ASP A 170 23.83 9.54 14.62
C ASP A 170 22.95 10.79 14.56
N LEU A 171 23.47 11.90 14.02
CA LEU A 171 22.72 13.16 13.87
C LEU A 171 21.55 13.07 12.86
N THR A 172 21.49 11.98 12.09
CA THR A 172 20.39 11.65 11.17
C THR A 172 19.61 10.41 11.62
N SER A 173 19.83 9.92 12.85
CA SER A 173 19.07 8.79 13.40
C SER A 173 17.60 9.17 13.60
N ILE A 174 16.73 8.17 13.40
CA ILE A 174 15.30 8.25 13.63
C ILE A 174 14.91 6.98 14.38
N GLU A 175 14.61 7.13 15.65
CA GLU A 175 14.21 6.03 16.53
C GLU A 175 12.69 5.83 16.47
N THR A 176 12.25 4.58 16.52
CA THR A 176 10.82 4.24 16.46
C THR A 176 10.30 3.91 17.85
N ALA A 177 9.34 4.69 18.34
CA ALA A 177 8.66 4.45 19.60
C ALA A 177 7.32 3.74 19.35
N ALA A 178 7.10 2.61 20.00
CA ALA A 178 5.79 1.97 20.06
C ALA A 178 4.90 2.69 21.08
N GLY A 179 3.68 3.04 20.66
CA GLY A 179 2.66 3.67 21.50
C GLY A 179 1.78 2.63 22.17
N GLN A 180 1.46 2.86 23.44
CA GLN A 180 0.46 2.09 24.17
C GLN A 180 -0.87 2.85 24.16
N CYS A 181 -1.95 2.21 23.72
CA CYS A 181 -3.28 2.84 23.80
C CYS A 181 -3.60 3.29 25.23
N ALA A 182 -4.23 4.46 25.33
CA ALA A 182 -4.80 4.94 26.58
C ALA A 182 -5.78 3.91 27.19
N ALA A 183 -6.04 4.03 28.49
CA ALA A 183 -7.07 3.24 29.14
C ALA A 183 -8.40 3.36 28.37
N HIS A 184 -9.11 2.24 28.23
CA HIS A 184 -10.37 2.14 27.48
C HIS A 184 -10.27 2.49 25.99
N ALA A 185 -9.07 2.46 25.40
CA ALA A 185 -8.83 2.48 23.95
C ALA A 185 -8.31 1.13 23.43
N GLN A 186 -8.36 0.95 22.10
CA GLN A 186 -7.87 -0.22 21.37
C GLN A 186 -7.22 0.22 20.05
N ASN A 187 -6.22 -0.53 19.55
CA ASN A 187 -5.59 -0.26 18.25
C ASN A 187 -6.64 -0.23 17.13
N SER A 188 -6.56 0.73 16.21
CA SER A 188 -7.36 0.75 14.99
C SER A 188 -6.96 -0.32 13.97
N GLY A 189 -5.73 -0.84 14.07
CA GLY A 189 -5.15 -1.85 13.18
C GLY A 189 -4.52 -3.03 13.93
N PRO A 190 -3.91 -3.99 13.19
CA PRO A 190 -3.29 -5.19 13.78
C PRO A 190 -2.01 -4.89 14.56
N GLU A 191 -1.31 -3.80 14.23
CA GLU A 191 -0.11 -3.33 14.93
C GLU A 191 -0.44 -2.16 15.86
N PRO A 192 0.31 -1.99 16.97
CA PRO A 192 0.20 -0.79 17.80
C PRO A 192 0.62 0.46 17.00
N PRO A 193 0.17 1.65 17.40
CA PRO A 193 0.60 2.89 16.77
C PRO A 193 2.09 3.14 17.05
N HIS A 194 2.79 3.74 16.09
CA HIS A 194 4.24 4.01 16.17
C HIS A 194 4.52 5.49 15.88
N TYR A 195 5.42 6.11 16.64
CA TYR A 195 5.85 7.50 16.43
C TYR A 195 7.36 7.56 16.23
N LEU A 196 7.81 8.32 15.24
CA LEU A 196 9.22 8.48 14.92
C LEU A 196 9.84 9.66 15.70
N CYS A 197 10.84 9.37 16.52
CA CYS A 197 11.66 10.32 17.27
C CYS A 197 12.94 10.68 16.49
N LYS A 198 13.19 11.97 16.26
CA LYS A 198 14.40 12.45 15.57
C LYS A 198 15.55 12.75 16.54
N ALA A 199 16.78 12.76 16.01
CA ALA A 199 17.99 13.18 16.72
C ALA A 199 17.99 14.62 17.31
N ASP A 200 17.00 15.45 17.00
CA ASP A 200 16.80 16.79 17.60
C ASP A 200 15.81 16.79 18.78
N GLY A 201 15.26 15.63 19.16
CA GLY A 201 14.26 15.49 20.23
C GLY A 201 12.83 15.79 19.78
N THR A 202 12.58 15.96 18.48
CA THR A 202 11.24 16.20 17.95
C THR A 202 10.57 14.92 17.45
N TRP A 203 9.28 14.79 17.77
CA TRP A 203 8.40 13.80 17.16
C TRP A 203 8.05 14.21 15.72
N TYR A 204 8.17 13.28 14.77
CA TYR A 204 8.07 13.59 13.33
C TYR A 204 6.83 13.03 12.63
N PHE A 205 6.56 11.74 12.78
CA PHE A 205 5.51 11.06 12.03
C PHE A 205 4.87 9.94 12.86
N LEU A 206 3.55 10.06 13.06
CA LEU A 206 2.71 9.09 13.75
C LEU A 206 2.07 8.15 12.71
N THR A 207 2.25 6.84 12.91
CA THR A 207 1.65 5.78 12.10
C THR A 207 0.65 5.01 12.96
N GLY A 208 -0.60 4.91 12.53
CA GLY A 208 -1.66 4.26 13.30
C GLY A 208 -2.25 5.15 14.40
N GLU A 209 -3.39 4.72 14.94
CA GLU A 209 -4.13 5.42 16.00
C GLU A 209 -4.83 4.43 16.93
N CYS A 210 -5.16 4.85 18.14
CA CYS A 210 -6.06 4.11 19.02
C CYS A 210 -7.47 4.71 18.94
N LEU A 211 -8.49 3.87 19.11
CA LEU A 211 -9.89 4.26 19.16
C LEU A 211 -10.46 3.91 20.53
N CYS A 212 -11.26 4.80 21.13
CA CYS A 212 -11.99 4.47 22.35
C CYS A 212 -12.93 3.28 22.12
N GLN A 213 -12.92 2.33 23.05
CA GLN A 213 -13.73 1.13 23.04
C GLN A 213 -15.24 1.50 23.06
N PRO A 214 -16.15 0.60 22.62
CA PRO A 214 -17.58 0.90 22.61
C PRO A 214 -18.10 1.31 24.00
N GLY A 215 -18.83 2.43 24.05
CA GLY A 215 -19.31 3.04 25.30
C GLY A 215 -18.43 4.17 25.85
N TYR A 216 -17.20 4.34 25.33
CA TYR A 216 -16.27 5.39 25.74
C TYR A 216 -16.04 6.39 24.59
N GLU A 217 -15.85 7.66 24.93
CA GLU A 217 -15.52 8.72 23.97
C GLU A 217 -14.18 9.40 24.33
N PRO A 218 -13.44 9.93 23.35
CA PRO A 218 -12.24 10.70 23.62
C PRO A 218 -12.57 11.95 24.44
N ASP A 219 -11.70 12.30 25.37
CA ASP A 219 -11.70 13.61 26.00
C ASP A 219 -11.53 14.75 24.97
N ASP A 220 -11.91 15.97 25.33
CA ASP A 220 -11.77 17.19 24.52
C ASP A 220 -10.32 17.46 24.10
N THR A 221 -9.34 16.95 24.87
CA THR A 221 -7.91 17.00 24.55
C THR A 221 -7.39 15.82 23.71
N MET A 222 -8.22 14.80 23.45
CA MET A 222 -7.90 13.54 22.79
C MET A 222 -6.76 12.72 23.46
N GLN A 223 -6.53 12.91 24.76
CA GLN A 223 -5.47 12.22 25.52
C GLN A 223 -5.94 10.96 26.27
N SER A 224 -7.24 10.81 26.53
CA SER A 224 -7.81 9.65 27.20
C SER A 224 -9.21 9.35 26.67
N CYS A 225 -9.69 8.14 26.97
CA CYS A 225 -11.10 7.82 26.86
C CYS A 225 -11.75 8.03 28.22
N LYS A 226 -12.93 8.67 28.26
CA LYS A 226 -13.60 9.06 29.51
C LYS A 226 -14.36 7.90 30.14
N ASP A 227 -13.95 7.53 31.35
CA ASP A 227 -14.73 6.67 32.25
C ASP A 227 -15.73 7.50 33.05
N SER A 228 -16.82 6.87 33.48
CA SER A 228 -17.93 7.54 34.19
C SER A 228 -17.92 7.39 35.71
N TRP A 229 -16.88 6.76 36.28
CA TRP A 229 -16.77 6.47 37.72
C TRP A 229 -15.38 6.78 38.25
N GLY A 230 -15.07 8.08 38.37
CA GLY A 230 -14.00 8.55 39.23
C GLY A 230 -14.49 8.70 40.67
N GLU A 231 -14.47 7.63 41.46
CA GLU A 231 -14.45 7.79 42.92
C GLU A 231 -13.09 8.37 43.33
N GLU A 232 -13.02 9.67 43.60
CA GLU A 232 -11.92 10.22 44.38
C GLU A 232 -11.96 9.60 45.78
N SER A 233 -11.06 8.64 46.00
CA SER A 233 -10.75 8.10 47.33
C SER A 233 -9.92 9.09 48.17
N MET A 234 -10.39 10.34 48.25
CA MET A 234 -9.82 11.39 49.09
C MET A 234 -10.37 11.28 50.52
N GLN A 235 -9.84 10.30 51.26
CA GLN A 235 -10.27 10.00 52.61
C GLN A 235 -9.63 10.96 53.65
N MET A 236 -10.24 12.13 53.91
CA MET A 236 -9.89 13.00 55.05
C MET A 236 -11.12 13.73 55.67
N PRO A 237 -11.05 14.17 56.95
CA PRO A 237 -12.23 14.32 57.81
C PRO A 237 -12.95 15.68 57.70
N PRO A 238 -14.23 15.76 58.13
CA PRO A 238 -15.05 16.96 58.00
C PRO A 238 -14.73 18.00 59.08
N SER A 239 -13.78 18.89 58.80
CA SER A 239 -13.61 20.17 59.50
C SER A 239 -12.74 21.14 58.70
N ILE A 240 -13.36 21.90 57.79
CA ILE A 240 -13.10 23.33 57.49
C ILE A 240 -14.00 23.72 56.30
N ILE A 241 -14.87 24.71 56.52
CA ILE A 241 -15.63 25.39 55.48
C ILE A 241 -14.98 26.78 55.31
N ILE A 242 -15.18 27.40 54.15
CA ILE A 242 -14.95 28.84 53.84
C ILE A 242 -13.48 29.21 53.52
N LEU A 243 -13.15 29.27 52.22
CA LEU A 243 -12.63 30.47 51.52
C LEU A 243 -12.14 30.12 50.09
N ALA A 244 -12.99 30.27 49.07
CA ALA A 244 -12.62 30.61 47.67
C ALA A 244 -13.84 30.58 46.73
N LEU A 245 -14.65 31.65 46.72
CA LEU A 245 -15.56 31.94 45.61
C LEU A 245 -14.90 32.94 44.66
N SER A 246 -14.28 32.48 43.57
CA SER A 246 -14.27 33.18 42.27
C SER A 246 -13.42 32.44 41.22
N LEU A 247 -14.05 31.63 40.37
CA LEU A 247 -14.03 31.70 38.89
C LEU A 247 -14.69 30.45 38.28
N SER A 248 -15.11 30.58 37.01
CA SER A 248 -15.80 29.57 36.18
C SER A 248 -17.07 28.94 36.76
N HIS A 249 -18.24 29.42 36.30
CA HIS A 249 -19.35 28.51 36.00
C HIS A 249 -18.92 27.62 34.82
N SER A 250 -18.52 26.38 35.09
CA SER A 250 -18.61 25.29 34.12
C SER A 250 -19.84 24.47 34.49
N HIS A 251 -20.94 24.68 33.77
CA HIS A 251 -22.08 23.78 33.88
C HIS A 251 -21.67 22.39 33.39
N GLU A 252 -22.01 21.40 34.19
CA GLU A 252 -21.80 19.97 34.02
C GLU A 252 -22.01 19.50 32.57
N THR A 253 -21.07 18.72 32.04
CA THR A 253 -21.24 17.95 30.80
C THR A 253 -21.10 16.46 31.11
N TRP A 254 -22.15 15.70 30.82
CA TRP A 254 -22.31 14.31 31.26
C TRP A 254 -21.44 13.33 30.44
N CYS A 255 -20.50 12.64 31.09
CA CYS A 255 -19.50 11.74 30.48
C CYS A 255 -20.00 10.31 30.18
N GLN A 256 -21.22 10.21 29.64
CA GLN A 256 -21.78 9.03 28.98
C GLN A 256 -22.82 9.53 27.99
N CYS A 257 -23.13 8.78 26.93
CA CYS A 257 -24.31 9.10 26.12
C CYS A 257 -25.55 9.18 27.03
N PRO A 258 -26.17 10.36 27.22
CA PRO A 258 -27.19 10.56 28.23
C PRO A 258 -28.44 9.71 27.92
N PRO A 259 -29.35 9.48 28.88
CA PRO A 259 -30.56 8.69 28.64
C PRO A 259 -31.31 9.19 27.39
N GLY A 260 -31.66 8.28 26.50
CA GLY A 260 -32.14 8.59 25.14
C GLY A 260 -31.05 8.72 24.06
N ARG A 261 -29.77 8.48 24.36
CA ARG A 261 -28.65 8.46 23.40
C ARG A 261 -27.76 7.21 23.55
N TYR A 262 -26.99 6.91 22.50
CA TYR A 262 -26.10 5.74 22.42
C TYR A 262 -24.92 5.98 21.45
N GLN A 263 -23.90 5.12 21.48
CA GLN A 263 -22.75 5.16 20.54
C GLN A 263 -22.38 3.75 20.04
N PRO A 264 -22.66 3.40 18.77
CA PRO A 264 -22.56 2.02 18.29
C PRO A 264 -21.17 1.55 17.85
N GLN A 265 -20.25 2.47 17.53
CA GLN A 265 -18.91 2.13 17.01
C GLN A 265 -17.80 2.81 17.83
N PRO A 266 -16.63 2.15 17.97
CA PRO A 266 -15.41 2.76 18.51
C PRO A 266 -15.07 4.08 17.80
N GLY A 267 -14.73 5.13 18.55
CA GLY A 267 -14.23 6.39 17.97
C GLY A 267 -15.18 7.14 17.01
N GLY A 268 -16.51 6.97 17.15
CA GLY A 268 -17.49 7.60 16.27
C GLY A 268 -17.41 9.13 16.22
N LYS A 269 -16.90 9.68 15.09
CA LYS A 269 -16.62 11.12 14.83
C LYS A 269 -17.79 12.11 14.97
N LYS A 270 -18.99 11.65 15.38
CA LYS A 270 -20.20 12.47 15.57
C LYS A 270 -20.67 12.58 17.03
N GLY A 271 -19.97 11.94 17.97
CA GLY A 271 -20.42 11.83 19.37
C GLY A 271 -21.72 11.02 19.50
N CYS A 272 -22.33 11.07 20.69
CA CYS A 272 -23.51 10.27 21.03
C CYS A 272 -24.76 10.59 20.19
N LEU A 273 -25.25 9.57 19.47
CA LEU A 273 -26.44 9.64 18.62
C LEU A 273 -27.74 9.52 19.46
N PRO A 274 -28.83 10.22 19.11
CA PRO A 274 -30.14 9.97 19.71
C PRO A 274 -30.66 8.58 19.32
N CYS A 275 -31.45 7.95 20.20
CA CYS A 275 -32.09 6.67 19.87
C CYS A 275 -32.97 6.81 18.62
N PRO A 276 -32.88 5.87 17.66
CA PRO A 276 -33.76 5.85 16.51
C PRO A 276 -35.21 5.48 16.94
N PRO A 277 -36.23 5.79 16.12
CA PRO A 277 -37.64 5.53 16.45
C PRO A 277 -37.92 4.11 16.93
N HIS A 278 -38.91 4.00 17.83
CA HIS A 278 -39.31 2.78 18.52
C HIS A 278 -38.20 2.08 19.32
N SER A 279 -37.22 2.86 19.79
CA SER A 279 -36.17 2.37 20.69
C SER A 279 -35.82 3.40 21.76
N PHE A 280 -35.35 2.92 22.91
CA PHE A 280 -35.04 3.71 24.08
C PHE A 280 -33.71 3.31 24.72
N ALA A 281 -33.06 4.30 25.34
CA ALA A 281 -31.86 4.13 26.15
C ALA A 281 -32.22 4.51 27.61
N PRO A 282 -32.61 3.53 28.46
CA PRO A 282 -33.10 3.80 29.82
C PRO A 282 -31.99 4.22 30.79
N HIS A 283 -30.74 3.88 30.46
CA HIS A 283 -29.53 4.23 31.19
C HIS A 283 -28.54 4.84 30.21
N ALA A 284 -27.61 5.63 30.72
CA ALA A 284 -26.59 6.23 29.88
C ALA A 284 -25.50 5.19 29.48
N GLY A 285 -24.67 5.53 28.50
CA GLY A 285 -23.51 4.71 28.10
C GLY A 285 -23.82 3.48 27.24
N LEU A 286 -25.01 3.39 26.66
CA LEU A 286 -25.40 2.28 25.79
C LEU A 286 -24.65 2.30 24.44
N SER A 287 -24.26 1.12 23.96
CA SER A 287 -23.76 0.92 22.59
C SER A 287 -24.87 0.59 21.58
N GLU A 288 -26.11 0.46 22.03
CA GLU A 288 -27.32 0.28 21.22
C GLU A 288 -28.58 0.67 22.01
N CYS A 289 -29.56 1.29 21.37
CA CYS A 289 -30.86 1.52 21.99
C CYS A 289 -31.73 0.25 21.92
N ARG A 290 -32.38 -0.07 23.04
CA ARG A 290 -33.27 -1.24 23.18
C ARG A 290 -34.59 -0.95 22.48
N CYS A 291 -35.16 -1.92 21.78
CA CYS A 291 -36.44 -1.72 21.12
C CYS A 291 -37.59 -1.60 22.13
N ASP A 292 -38.60 -0.79 21.80
CA ASP A 292 -39.86 -0.71 22.53
C ASP A 292 -40.58 -2.07 22.52
N PRO A 293 -41.38 -2.42 23.54
CA PRO A 293 -42.13 -3.67 23.57
C PRO A 293 -42.99 -3.89 22.31
N GLY A 294 -42.74 -4.99 21.60
CA GLY A 294 -43.41 -5.33 20.34
C GLY A 294 -42.72 -4.80 19.06
N TYR A 295 -41.56 -4.16 19.19
CA TYR A 295 -40.68 -3.78 18.09
C TYR A 295 -39.34 -4.53 18.16
N PHE A 296 -38.70 -4.77 17.02
CA PHE A 296 -37.51 -5.61 16.87
C PHE A 296 -36.50 -4.99 15.88
N ARG A 297 -35.25 -5.48 15.87
CA ARG A 297 -34.16 -5.07 14.96
C ARG A 297 -33.39 -6.32 14.52
N ALA A 298 -32.91 -6.43 13.28
CA ALA A 298 -32.10 -7.59 12.89
C ALA A 298 -30.70 -7.56 13.55
N PRO A 299 -30.11 -8.71 13.92
CA PRO A 299 -28.71 -8.79 14.39
C PRO A 299 -27.68 -8.18 13.43
N GLN A 300 -27.98 -8.20 12.13
CA GLN A 300 -27.17 -7.65 11.04
C GLN A 300 -27.56 -6.21 10.64
N ASP A 301 -28.60 -5.63 11.24
CA ASP A 301 -28.97 -4.26 10.92
C ASP A 301 -28.02 -3.27 11.63
N PRO A 302 -27.63 -2.16 10.96
CA PRO A 302 -26.93 -1.08 11.62
C PRO A 302 -27.71 -0.62 12.86
N LYS A 303 -27.01 -0.35 13.97
CA LYS A 303 -27.64 0.00 15.25
C LYS A 303 -28.39 1.34 15.22
N GLU A 304 -28.13 2.13 14.16
CA GLU A 304 -28.80 3.35 13.74
C GLU A 304 -30.20 3.13 13.13
N THR A 305 -30.56 1.88 12.80
CA THR A 305 -31.89 1.57 12.27
C THR A 305 -32.98 1.68 13.35
N PRO A 306 -34.16 2.23 13.03
CA PRO A 306 -35.33 2.16 13.90
C PRO A 306 -35.72 0.72 14.18
N CYS A 307 -36.28 0.45 15.36
CA CYS A 307 -36.92 -0.85 15.58
C CYS A 307 -38.28 -0.87 14.88
N THR A 308 -38.69 -2.02 14.38
CA THR A 308 -39.92 -2.16 13.59
C THR A 308 -40.81 -3.27 14.12
N ARG A 309 -42.11 -3.16 13.85
CA ARG A 309 -43.13 -4.12 14.27
C ARG A 309 -43.89 -4.69 13.07
N GLN A 310 -44.45 -5.87 13.27
CA GLN A 310 -45.36 -6.51 12.32
C GLN A 310 -46.64 -5.67 12.12
N SER A 311 -47.13 -5.59 10.88
CA SER A 311 -48.39 -4.93 10.56
C SER A 311 -49.58 -5.87 10.73
N SER A 312 -50.31 -5.76 11.84
CA SER A 312 -51.66 -6.31 11.94
C SER A 312 -52.64 -5.39 11.20
N PHE A 313 -52.96 -5.71 9.94
CA PHE A 313 -54.07 -5.09 9.22
C PHE A 313 -55.38 -5.80 9.56
N PRO A 314 -56.39 -5.12 10.14
CA PRO A 314 -57.74 -5.64 10.19
C PRO A 314 -58.36 -5.62 8.78
N PHE A 315 -59.08 -6.68 8.43
CA PHE A 315 -60.03 -6.64 7.31
C PHE A 315 -61.01 -5.47 7.52
N HIS A 316 -61.16 -4.59 6.53
CA HIS A 316 -62.34 -3.73 6.44
C HIS A 316 -62.93 -3.72 5.03
N SER A 317 -64.19 -4.14 4.98
CA SER A 317 -65.04 -4.11 3.81
C SER A 317 -65.43 -2.66 3.45
N SER A 318 -65.79 -2.46 2.19
CA SER A 318 -66.20 -1.20 1.58
C SER A 318 -67.27 -0.41 2.36
N ARG A 319 -67.04 0.91 2.59
CA ARG A 319 -67.70 2.01 1.82
C ARG A 319 -67.42 3.44 2.34
N SER A 320 -67.09 4.31 1.37
CA SER A 320 -67.51 5.73 1.19
C SER A 320 -67.25 6.84 2.23
N HIS A 321 -67.01 8.04 1.66
CA HIS A 321 -67.06 9.40 2.24
C HIS A 321 -65.88 9.93 3.09
N GLN A 322 -64.87 10.43 2.35
CA GLN A 322 -64.52 11.86 2.30
C GLN A 322 -64.25 12.61 3.61
N GLU A 323 -62.96 12.75 3.94
CA GLU A 323 -62.40 14.04 4.37
C GLU A 323 -60.90 14.14 3.99
N ARG A 324 -60.41 15.36 3.70
CA ARG A 324 -59.00 15.62 3.33
C ARG A 324 -58.22 16.06 4.56
N ALA A 325 -57.32 15.21 5.04
CA ALA A 325 -56.27 15.57 6.01
C ALA A 325 -54.90 15.54 5.31
N PRO A 326 -53.92 16.37 5.74
CA PRO A 326 -52.66 16.55 5.01
C PRO A 326 -51.74 15.33 5.12
N PHE A 327 -50.91 15.14 4.09
CA PHE A 327 -49.91 14.08 4.01
C PHE A 327 -48.97 14.09 5.23
N LYS A 328 -49.08 13.06 6.10
CA LYS A 328 -47.97 12.64 6.95
C LYS A 328 -47.07 11.72 6.16
N ASN A 329 -45.75 11.94 6.26
CA ASN A 329 -44.75 11.05 5.68
C ASN A 329 -44.94 9.63 6.22
N TYR A 330 -45.07 8.65 5.33
CA TYR A 330 -45.15 7.25 5.70
C TYR A 330 -43.71 6.73 5.90
N GLU A 331 -43.32 6.48 7.15
CA GLU A 331 -42.05 5.84 7.46
C GLU A 331 -42.06 4.40 6.88
N PHE A 332 -40.94 4.00 6.27
CA PHE A 332 -40.81 2.67 5.67
C PHE A 332 -40.64 1.61 6.78
N PHE A 333 -41.75 0.98 7.17
CA PHE A 333 -41.75 -0.17 8.08
C PHE A 333 -41.04 -1.36 7.44
N SER A 334 -39.95 -1.84 8.05
CA SER A 334 -39.33 -3.12 7.69
C SER A 334 -39.95 -4.28 8.49
N GLY A 335 -40.14 -5.43 7.86
CA GLY A 335 -40.75 -6.62 8.47
C GLY A 335 -40.37 -7.88 7.68
N PRO A 336 -40.86 -9.08 8.06
CA PRO A 336 -40.72 -10.26 7.21
C PRO A 336 -41.46 -10.05 5.88
N PRO A 337 -41.02 -10.68 4.78
CA PRO A 337 -41.67 -10.53 3.48
C PRO A 337 -42.97 -11.35 3.42
N SER A 338 -43.92 -10.93 2.59
CA SER A 338 -45.08 -11.77 2.21
C SER A 338 -44.62 -12.98 1.41
N ALA A 339 -45.38 -14.08 1.34
CA ALA A 339 -45.02 -15.25 0.52
C ALA A 339 -44.63 -14.90 -0.95
N PRO A 340 -43.77 -15.72 -1.60
CA PRO A 340 -43.48 -15.60 -3.04
C PRO A 340 -44.74 -15.71 -3.90
N GLN A 341 -44.76 -15.03 -5.04
CA GLN A 341 -45.92 -14.99 -5.94
C GLN A 341 -45.77 -15.99 -7.09
N ASN A 342 -46.88 -16.41 -7.69
CA ASN A 342 -46.90 -17.18 -8.95
C ASN A 342 -45.93 -18.37 -9.00
N LEU A 343 -45.92 -19.21 -7.96
CA LEU A 343 -45.16 -20.47 -7.99
C LEU A 343 -45.71 -21.39 -9.09
N THR A 344 -44.83 -21.79 -9.99
CA THR A 344 -45.10 -22.62 -11.18
C THR A 344 -44.13 -23.79 -11.23
N VAL A 345 -44.56 -24.89 -11.87
CA VAL A 345 -43.73 -26.07 -12.13
C VAL A 345 -43.69 -26.33 -13.63
N ASN A 346 -42.52 -26.72 -14.13
CA ASN A 346 -42.33 -27.28 -15.46
C ASN A 346 -41.61 -28.63 -15.32
N PHE A 347 -42.12 -29.68 -15.96
CA PHE A 347 -41.44 -30.98 -16.00
C PHE A 347 -40.33 -30.96 -17.05
N VAL A 348 -39.19 -31.61 -16.73
CA VAL A 348 -38.08 -31.85 -17.66
C VAL A 348 -38.04 -33.32 -18.04
N ASP A 349 -38.18 -34.20 -17.05
CA ASP A 349 -38.33 -35.64 -17.22
C ASP A 349 -39.11 -36.24 -16.01
N GLN A 350 -39.21 -37.56 -15.93
CA GLN A 350 -39.97 -38.28 -14.90
C GLN A 350 -39.36 -38.17 -13.49
N SER A 351 -38.11 -37.70 -13.40
CA SER A 351 -37.31 -37.53 -12.19
C SER A 351 -36.87 -36.08 -11.94
N THR A 352 -37.19 -35.15 -12.85
CA THR A 352 -36.66 -33.78 -12.85
C THR A 352 -37.75 -32.76 -13.13
N VAL A 353 -37.90 -31.80 -12.21
CA VAL A 353 -38.83 -30.66 -12.33
C VAL A 353 -38.09 -29.34 -12.12
N ILE A 354 -38.60 -28.28 -12.74
CA ILE A 354 -38.15 -26.90 -12.55
C ILE A 354 -39.26 -26.16 -11.83
N LEU A 355 -38.97 -25.62 -10.65
CA LEU A 355 -39.83 -24.66 -9.98
C LEU A 355 -39.39 -23.24 -10.34
N SER A 356 -40.35 -22.36 -10.58
CA SER A 356 -40.15 -20.94 -10.85
C SER A 356 -41.21 -20.09 -10.18
N TRP A 357 -40.83 -18.96 -9.60
CA TRP A 357 -41.73 -18.05 -8.90
C TRP A 357 -41.37 -16.59 -9.18
N ASN A 358 -42.26 -15.69 -8.76
CA ASN A 358 -42.05 -14.25 -8.74
C ASN A 358 -41.66 -13.78 -7.32
N PRO A 359 -40.90 -12.68 -7.20
CA PRO A 359 -40.62 -12.05 -5.91
C PRO A 359 -41.89 -11.73 -5.10
N PRO A 360 -41.78 -11.64 -3.76
CA PRO A 360 -42.91 -11.36 -2.88
C PRO A 360 -43.51 -9.98 -3.13
N TYR A 361 -44.83 -9.83 -2.96
CA TYR A 361 -45.53 -8.55 -3.19
C TYR A 361 -45.05 -7.45 -2.23
N ASN A 362 -44.89 -7.81 -0.95
CA ASN A 362 -44.26 -6.97 0.04
C ASN A 362 -42.91 -7.59 0.44
N THR A 363 -41.82 -6.88 0.17
CA THR A 363 -40.46 -7.30 0.55
C THR A 363 -40.17 -7.10 2.05
N GLY A 364 -41.13 -6.54 2.78
CA GLY A 364 -40.94 -6.13 4.16
C GLY A 364 -39.96 -4.96 4.28
N GLY A 365 -39.98 -4.03 3.33
CA GLY A 365 -39.14 -2.82 3.35
C GLY A 365 -37.64 -3.03 3.13
N ARG A 366 -37.20 -4.26 2.82
CA ARG A 366 -35.79 -4.64 2.66
C ARG A 366 -35.49 -5.16 1.25
N THR A 367 -34.20 -5.28 0.94
CA THR A 367 -33.67 -5.79 -0.35
C THR A 367 -32.90 -7.11 -0.21
N ASP A 368 -32.65 -7.59 1.00
CA ASP A 368 -31.91 -8.82 1.33
C ASP A 368 -32.80 -10.08 1.27
N ILE A 369 -33.60 -10.19 0.20
CA ILE A 369 -34.55 -11.31 0.01
C ILE A 369 -33.81 -12.55 -0.49
N ARG A 370 -33.95 -13.65 0.26
CA ARG A 370 -33.55 -15.01 -0.10
C ARG A 370 -34.77 -15.93 -0.05
N TYR A 371 -34.71 -17.09 -0.71
CA TYR A 371 -35.80 -18.05 -0.74
C TYR A 371 -35.36 -19.35 -0.09
N ARG A 372 -36.09 -19.87 0.91
CA ARG A 372 -35.86 -21.21 1.45
C ARG A 372 -36.86 -22.18 0.84
N MET A 373 -36.40 -23.37 0.46
CA MET A 373 -37.26 -24.45 -0.05
C MET A 373 -37.35 -25.58 0.97
N GLU A 374 -38.52 -26.19 1.08
CA GLU A 374 -38.77 -27.37 1.89
C GLU A 374 -39.60 -28.38 1.07
N CYS A 375 -39.36 -29.68 1.26
CA CYS A 375 -40.03 -30.75 0.51
C CYS A 375 -40.45 -31.88 1.46
N ASP A 376 -41.77 -32.15 1.54
CA ASP A 376 -42.35 -33.14 2.46
C ASP A 376 -41.80 -34.57 2.31
N THR A 377 -41.56 -34.98 1.06
CA THR A 377 -41.41 -36.38 0.65
C THR A 377 -40.14 -36.63 -0.17
N CYS A 378 -39.21 -35.68 -0.17
CA CYS A 378 -37.92 -35.83 -0.83
C CYS A 378 -36.97 -36.72 0.00
N ASP A 379 -36.33 -37.68 -0.67
CA ASP A 379 -35.21 -38.45 -0.11
C ASP A 379 -33.92 -37.63 -0.13
N GLU A 380 -32.91 -38.02 0.66
CA GLU A 380 -31.54 -37.47 0.63
C GLU A 380 -30.87 -37.57 -0.76
N SER A 381 -31.39 -38.39 -1.67
CA SER A 381 -30.89 -38.50 -3.04
C SER A 381 -31.30 -37.34 -3.96
N VAL A 382 -32.32 -36.55 -3.59
CA VAL A 382 -32.84 -35.44 -4.40
C VAL A 382 -31.79 -34.32 -4.48
N THR A 383 -31.55 -33.81 -5.68
CA THR A 383 -30.48 -32.81 -5.93
C THR A 383 -31.05 -31.53 -6.51
N TYR A 384 -30.74 -30.40 -5.88
CA TYR A 384 -31.14 -29.04 -6.25
C TYR A 384 -30.04 -28.34 -7.08
N LEU A 385 -30.44 -27.64 -8.14
CA LEU A 385 -29.57 -26.85 -9.02
C LEU A 385 -30.20 -25.46 -9.29
N PRO A 386 -29.54 -24.34 -8.96
CA PRO A 386 -28.24 -24.25 -8.28
C PRO A 386 -28.27 -24.89 -6.88
N ALA A 387 -27.11 -25.30 -6.37
CA ALA A 387 -27.02 -25.86 -5.02
C ALA A 387 -27.37 -24.80 -3.97
N PRO A 388 -28.12 -25.13 -2.91
CA PRO A 388 -28.50 -24.16 -1.88
C PRO A 388 -27.29 -23.58 -1.16
N ALA A 389 -27.33 -22.27 -0.92
CA ALA A 389 -26.38 -21.59 -0.06
C ALA A 389 -26.78 -21.83 1.41
N GLY A 390 -25.97 -22.62 2.12
CA GLY A 390 -26.13 -22.88 3.55
C GLY A 390 -27.44 -23.59 3.90
N ARG A 391 -28.29 -22.92 4.68
CA ARG A 391 -29.54 -23.45 5.28
C ARG A 391 -30.69 -23.54 4.26
N GLU A 392 -30.47 -24.32 3.19
CA GLU A 392 -31.45 -24.60 2.12
C GLU A 392 -31.99 -23.34 1.41
N SER A 393 -31.15 -22.29 1.31
CA SER A 393 -31.54 -20.98 0.78
C SER A 393 -30.97 -20.68 -0.61
N PHE A 394 -31.76 -20.01 -1.44
CA PHE A 394 -31.48 -19.68 -2.83
C PHE A 394 -31.69 -18.18 -3.05
N ASN A 395 -30.83 -17.56 -3.87
CA ASN A 395 -30.99 -16.15 -4.26
C ASN A 395 -31.78 -15.99 -5.57
N GLU A 396 -31.88 -17.07 -6.36
CA GLU A 396 -32.60 -17.11 -7.63
C GLU A 396 -34.08 -17.46 -7.44
N THR A 397 -34.94 -16.98 -8.33
CA THR A 397 -36.39 -17.29 -8.32
C THR A 397 -36.75 -18.53 -9.15
N LYS A 398 -35.75 -19.41 -9.38
CA LYS A 398 -35.86 -20.63 -10.17
C LYS A 398 -34.92 -21.69 -9.59
N VAL A 399 -35.41 -22.92 -9.43
CA VAL A 399 -34.61 -24.07 -8.98
C VAL A 399 -35.00 -25.31 -9.79
N THR A 400 -34.00 -26.05 -10.25
CA THR A 400 -34.17 -27.37 -10.86
C THR A 400 -33.97 -28.44 -9.80
N ILE A 401 -34.92 -29.36 -9.68
CA ILE A 401 -34.96 -30.42 -8.69
C ILE A 401 -34.90 -31.74 -9.45
N SER A 402 -33.89 -32.57 -9.18
CA SER A 402 -33.60 -33.79 -9.93
C SER A 402 -33.50 -35.03 -9.02
N ARG A 403 -33.58 -36.22 -9.63
CA ARG A 403 -33.59 -37.54 -8.94
C ARG A 403 -34.82 -37.77 -8.06
N LEU A 404 -35.95 -37.18 -8.43
CA LEU A 404 -37.26 -37.52 -7.90
C LEU A 404 -37.64 -38.94 -8.36
N ARG A 405 -38.42 -39.65 -7.55
CA ARG A 405 -38.98 -40.96 -7.93
C ARG A 405 -40.12 -40.75 -8.93
N PRO A 406 -40.30 -41.61 -9.95
CA PRO A 406 -41.45 -41.54 -10.85
C PRO A 406 -42.76 -41.90 -10.12
N VAL A 407 -43.91 -41.48 -10.69
CA VAL A 407 -45.27 -41.73 -10.14
C VAL A 407 -45.43 -41.35 -8.66
N THR A 408 -44.66 -40.37 -8.19
CA THR A 408 -44.57 -39.98 -6.78
C THR A 408 -45.05 -38.55 -6.59
N LYS A 409 -45.85 -38.33 -5.54
CA LYS A 409 -46.43 -37.03 -5.22
C LYS A 409 -45.51 -36.26 -4.27
N TYR A 410 -44.97 -35.16 -4.76
CA TYR A 410 -44.12 -34.23 -4.02
C TYR A 410 -44.89 -32.94 -3.69
N ARG A 411 -44.73 -32.44 -2.47
CA ARG A 411 -45.19 -31.10 -2.07
C ARG A 411 -43.96 -30.26 -1.77
N PHE A 412 -43.79 -29.19 -2.55
CA PHE A 412 -42.70 -28.22 -2.39
C PHE A 412 -43.25 -26.94 -1.79
N GLN A 413 -42.63 -26.46 -0.72
CA GLN A 413 -42.94 -25.19 -0.06
C GLN A 413 -41.80 -24.21 -0.33
N VAL A 414 -42.13 -23.00 -0.78
CA VAL A 414 -41.16 -21.93 -1.01
C VAL A 414 -41.49 -20.77 -0.09
N TYR A 415 -40.56 -20.50 0.82
CA TYR A 415 -40.57 -19.38 1.75
C TYR A 415 -39.75 -18.24 1.16
N SER A 416 -40.24 -17.00 1.33
CA SER A 416 -39.42 -15.81 1.21
C SER A 416 -38.87 -15.45 2.60
N GLU A 417 -37.58 -15.19 2.69
CA GLU A 417 -36.90 -14.79 3.92
C GLU A 417 -36.08 -13.54 3.66
N ASN A 418 -35.92 -12.71 4.69
CA ASN A 418 -35.03 -11.56 4.72
C ASN A 418 -34.34 -11.51 6.10
N GLY A 419 -33.54 -10.47 6.36
CA GLY A 419 -32.73 -10.41 7.58
C GLY A 419 -33.50 -10.46 8.91
N VAL A 420 -34.80 -10.14 8.94
CA VAL A 420 -35.64 -10.21 10.15
C VAL A 420 -36.48 -11.48 10.27
N SER A 421 -36.50 -12.35 9.25
CA SER A 421 -37.40 -13.51 9.20
C SER A 421 -37.10 -14.58 10.25
N ASP A 422 -35.85 -14.74 10.67
CA ASP A 422 -35.44 -15.66 11.75
C ASP A 422 -35.89 -15.20 13.16
N GLN A 423 -36.49 -14.00 13.30
CA GLN A 423 -37.02 -13.46 14.56
C GLN A 423 -38.56 -13.46 14.63
N SER A 424 -39.24 -13.92 13.58
CA SER A 424 -40.71 -13.97 13.53
C SER A 424 -41.20 -15.41 13.46
N ASP A 425 -42.08 -15.81 14.38
CA ASP A 425 -42.73 -17.12 14.37
C ASP A 425 -43.71 -17.30 13.19
N GLU A 426 -44.09 -16.21 12.50
CA GLU A 426 -44.92 -16.25 11.29
C GLU A 426 -44.08 -16.41 10.02
N SER A 427 -44.16 -17.59 9.39
CA SER A 427 -43.58 -17.86 8.08
C SER A 427 -44.66 -18.06 7.01
N ASN A 428 -44.79 -17.08 6.11
CA ASN A 428 -45.73 -17.14 4.99
C ASN A 428 -45.05 -17.80 3.77
N TYR A 429 -45.58 -18.93 3.31
CA TYR A 429 -45.06 -19.68 2.16
C TYR A 429 -46.11 -19.89 1.08
N VAL A 430 -45.65 -20.07 -0.16
CA VAL A 430 -46.46 -20.63 -1.24
C VAL A 430 -46.04 -22.08 -1.44
N HIS A 431 -46.98 -22.96 -1.76
CA HIS A 431 -46.66 -24.37 -2.02
C HIS A 431 -47.28 -24.84 -3.33
N ILE A 432 -46.62 -25.81 -3.96
CA ILE A 432 -47.13 -26.51 -5.14
C ILE A 432 -47.01 -28.01 -4.90
N THR A 433 -47.99 -28.75 -5.40
CA THR A 433 -48.04 -30.21 -5.28
C THR A 433 -47.99 -30.81 -6.68
N VAL A 434 -47.04 -31.71 -6.89
CA VAL A 434 -46.62 -32.19 -8.21
C VAL A 434 -46.55 -33.71 -8.15
N THR A 435 -47.19 -34.39 -9.08
CA THR A 435 -47.01 -35.85 -9.27
C THR A 435 -46.05 -36.04 -10.44
N THR A 436 -44.94 -36.74 -10.23
CA THR A 436 -44.02 -37.09 -11.33
C THR A 436 -44.68 -38.06 -12.31
N GLU A 437 -44.32 -37.92 -13.59
CA GLU A 437 -44.80 -38.80 -14.67
C GLU A 437 -44.29 -40.24 -14.48
N ALA A 438 -44.83 -41.20 -15.23
CA ALA A 438 -44.35 -42.57 -15.22
C ALA A 438 -43.10 -42.72 -16.08
N GLN A 439 -42.12 -43.48 -15.62
CA GLN A 439 -41.00 -43.93 -16.45
C GLN A 439 -41.51 -45.03 -17.39
N VAL A 440 -41.66 -44.70 -18.67
CA VAL A 440 -42.18 -45.63 -19.67
C VAL A 440 -41.02 -46.45 -20.24
N SER A 441 -41.14 -47.77 -20.27
CA SER A 441 -40.09 -48.66 -20.81
C SER A 441 -40.17 -48.77 -22.34
N LEU A 442 -39.95 -47.63 -23.01
CA LEU A 442 -39.87 -47.52 -24.47
C LEU A 442 -38.47 -47.04 -24.86
N MET A 443 -37.70 -47.90 -25.53
CA MET A 443 -36.39 -47.56 -26.07
C MET A 443 -36.48 -47.36 -27.59
N VAL A 444 -36.01 -46.20 -28.05
CA VAL A 444 -35.86 -45.93 -29.50
C VAL A 444 -34.77 -46.83 -30.08
N SER A 445 -35.06 -47.48 -31.19
CA SER A 445 -34.19 -48.52 -31.77
C SER A 445 -33.57 -48.08 -33.11
N ASN A 446 -32.52 -48.78 -33.54
CA ASN A 446 -31.86 -48.55 -34.85
C ASN A 446 -31.46 -47.09 -35.13
N VAL A 447 -31.00 -46.36 -34.10
CA VAL A 447 -30.43 -45.01 -34.25
C VAL A 447 -29.20 -45.10 -35.15
N ARG A 448 -29.24 -44.40 -36.29
CA ARG A 448 -28.27 -44.51 -37.38
C ARG A 448 -27.99 -43.14 -37.98
N VAL A 449 -26.79 -42.97 -38.53
CA VAL A 449 -26.40 -41.74 -39.22
C VAL A 449 -26.63 -41.92 -40.72
N VAL A 450 -27.38 -40.99 -41.31
CA VAL A 450 -27.84 -40.99 -42.70
C VAL A 450 -26.89 -40.20 -43.60
N ASP A 451 -26.42 -39.04 -43.14
CA ASP A 451 -25.49 -38.16 -43.87
C ASP A 451 -24.51 -37.48 -42.90
N VAL A 452 -23.30 -37.17 -43.39
CA VAL A 452 -22.22 -36.49 -42.65
C VAL A 452 -21.50 -35.51 -43.57
N LYS A 453 -21.61 -34.22 -43.25
CA LYS A 453 -20.89 -33.12 -43.91
C LYS A 453 -19.81 -32.58 -42.96
N SER A 454 -19.16 -31.49 -43.35
CA SER A 454 -18.11 -30.86 -42.52
C SER A 454 -18.63 -30.21 -41.24
N THR A 455 -19.87 -29.72 -41.22
CA THR A 455 -20.49 -29.01 -40.07
C THR A 455 -21.93 -29.46 -39.80
N GLU A 456 -22.34 -30.61 -40.34
CA GLU A 456 -23.70 -31.14 -40.22
C GLU A 456 -23.67 -32.67 -40.17
N ILE A 457 -24.48 -33.26 -39.28
CA ILE A 457 -24.71 -34.72 -39.21
C ILE A 457 -26.23 -34.94 -39.21
N VAL A 458 -26.72 -35.92 -39.99
CA VAL A 458 -28.15 -36.27 -40.04
C VAL A 458 -28.35 -37.65 -39.41
N LEU A 459 -29.25 -37.74 -38.43
CA LEU A 459 -29.61 -38.99 -37.76
C LEU A 459 -31.04 -39.39 -38.09
N ALA A 460 -31.26 -40.68 -38.27
CA ALA A 460 -32.58 -41.31 -38.30
C ALA A 460 -32.65 -42.45 -37.27
N TRP A 461 -33.85 -42.85 -36.90
CA TRP A 461 -34.12 -43.94 -35.96
C TRP A 461 -35.44 -44.62 -36.27
N ASP A 462 -35.65 -45.81 -35.71
CA ASP A 462 -36.91 -46.53 -35.86
C ASP A 462 -37.78 -46.31 -34.62
N ALA A 463 -39.07 -46.06 -34.84
CA ALA A 463 -40.06 -45.91 -33.77
C ALA A 463 -40.10 -47.16 -32.87
N PRO A 464 -40.29 -47.02 -31.54
CA PRO A 464 -40.53 -48.14 -30.64
C PRO A 464 -41.63 -49.11 -31.13
N ASN A 465 -41.37 -50.41 -31.04
CA ASN A 465 -42.27 -51.48 -31.50
C ASN A 465 -43.40 -51.78 -30.50
N ASP A 466 -44.25 -50.80 -30.21
CA ASP A 466 -45.51 -51.00 -29.48
C ASP A 466 -46.69 -50.40 -30.29
N PRO A 467 -47.62 -51.23 -30.82
CA PRO A 467 -48.72 -50.76 -31.64
C PRO A 467 -49.84 -50.05 -30.86
N PHE A 468 -49.72 -49.89 -29.54
CA PHE A 468 -50.72 -49.26 -28.69
C PHE A 468 -50.29 -47.90 -28.09
N THR A 469 -49.07 -47.42 -28.35
CA THR A 469 -48.59 -46.12 -27.85
C THR A 469 -48.44 -45.07 -28.95
N ASP A 470 -49.20 -43.98 -28.83
CA ASP A 470 -49.06 -42.80 -29.69
C ASP A 470 -47.84 -41.97 -29.24
N ILE A 471 -46.87 -41.77 -30.14
CA ILE A 471 -45.66 -40.99 -29.88
C ILE A 471 -45.95 -39.50 -30.14
N GLU A 472 -45.88 -38.68 -29.10
CA GLU A 472 -46.09 -37.23 -29.22
C GLU A 472 -44.93 -36.55 -29.98
N MET A 473 -43.70 -36.97 -29.67
CA MET A 473 -42.43 -36.43 -30.16
C MET A 473 -41.22 -37.28 -29.71
N TYR A 474 -40.06 -36.99 -30.27
CA TYR A 474 -38.74 -37.49 -29.88
C TYR A 474 -37.86 -36.37 -29.31
N GLU A 475 -36.94 -36.76 -28.43
CA GLU A 475 -35.85 -35.93 -27.94
C GLU A 475 -34.51 -36.57 -28.32
N VAL A 476 -33.64 -35.79 -28.97
CA VAL A 476 -32.27 -36.19 -29.30
C VAL A 476 -31.29 -35.36 -28.46
N ARG A 477 -30.54 -36.05 -27.61
CA ARG A 477 -29.43 -35.49 -26.83
C ARG A 477 -28.13 -35.71 -27.61
N TYR A 478 -27.30 -34.67 -27.74
CA TYR A 478 -26.00 -34.73 -28.39
C TYR A 478 -24.91 -34.00 -27.60
N PHE A 479 -23.68 -34.52 -27.65
CA PHE A 479 -22.55 -34.02 -26.86
C PHE A 479 -21.22 -34.33 -27.56
N VAL A 480 -20.18 -33.54 -27.26
CA VAL A 480 -18.81 -33.88 -27.67
C VAL A 480 -18.33 -35.07 -26.85
N LYS A 481 -17.67 -36.05 -27.49
CA LYS A 481 -17.16 -37.26 -26.82
C LYS A 481 -16.21 -36.89 -25.68
N GLY A 482 -16.50 -37.40 -24.49
CA GLY A 482 -15.79 -37.05 -23.24
C GLY A 482 -16.37 -35.86 -22.47
N GLN A 483 -17.39 -35.17 -23.01
CA GLN A 483 -18.11 -34.06 -22.34
C GLN A 483 -19.61 -34.36 -22.19
N GLU A 484 -19.96 -35.59 -21.80
CA GLU A 484 -21.35 -36.08 -21.74
C GLU A 484 -22.26 -35.22 -20.83
N GLY A 485 -21.69 -34.57 -19.80
CA GLY A 485 -22.41 -33.65 -18.90
C GLY A 485 -22.84 -32.33 -19.54
N ASN A 486 -22.16 -31.87 -20.60
CA ASN A 486 -22.46 -30.64 -21.32
C ASN A 486 -23.27 -30.93 -22.60
N ALA A 487 -24.30 -31.76 -22.48
CA ALA A 487 -25.11 -32.17 -23.62
C ALA A 487 -26.15 -31.11 -24.02
N SER A 488 -26.33 -30.96 -25.33
CA SER A 488 -27.37 -30.18 -25.96
C SER A 488 -28.53 -31.08 -26.41
N THR A 489 -29.72 -30.51 -26.55
CA THR A 489 -30.95 -31.27 -26.78
C THR A 489 -31.77 -30.66 -27.92
N VAL A 490 -32.34 -31.51 -28.79
CA VAL A 490 -33.26 -31.14 -29.87
C VAL A 490 -34.54 -31.95 -29.77
N LEU A 491 -35.68 -31.28 -29.97
CA LEU A 491 -37.01 -31.88 -29.96
C LEU A 491 -37.56 -31.94 -31.39
N THR A 492 -38.07 -33.10 -31.82
CA THR A 492 -38.62 -33.30 -33.18
C THR A 492 -39.82 -34.25 -33.16
N LYS A 493 -40.70 -34.15 -34.16
CA LYS A 493 -41.78 -35.15 -34.41
C LYS A 493 -41.46 -36.12 -35.54
N LYS A 494 -40.33 -35.93 -36.22
CA LYS A 494 -39.84 -36.81 -37.28
C LYS A 494 -38.94 -37.89 -36.69
N ASP A 495 -38.87 -39.01 -37.39
CA ASP A 495 -37.93 -40.12 -37.23
C ASP A 495 -36.53 -39.83 -37.82
N GLU A 496 -36.33 -38.64 -38.40
CA GLU A 496 -35.05 -38.11 -38.88
C GLU A 496 -34.87 -36.64 -38.43
N ASN A 497 -33.64 -36.27 -38.05
CA ASN A 497 -33.29 -34.88 -37.73
C ASN A 497 -31.84 -34.50 -38.16
N PRO A 498 -31.64 -33.37 -38.85
CA PRO A 498 -30.32 -32.80 -39.13
C PRO A 498 -29.80 -31.97 -37.95
N PHE A 499 -28.50 -32.07 -37.69
CA PHE A 499 -27.76 -31.32 -36.66
C PHE A 499 -26.73 -30.41 -37.34
N PRO A 500 -27.10 -29.19 -37.75
CA PRO A 500 -26.20 -28.21 -38.36
C PRO A 500 -25.35 -27.47 -37.31
N ASN A 501 -24.35 -26.72 -37.77
CA ASN A 501 -23.45 -25.89 -36.96
C ASN A 501 -22.55 -26.68 -35.99
N LEU A 502 -22.22 -27.92 -36.33
CA LEU A 502 -21.25 -28.73 -35.59
C LEU A 502 -19.80 -28.32 -35.93
N GLU A 503 -18.89 -28.46 -34.97
CA GLU A 503 -17.47 -28.19 -35.19
C GLU A 503 -16.83 -29.21 -36.12
N GLN A 504 -15.92 -28.78 -37.01
CA GLN A 504 -15.25 -29.66 -37.98
C GLN A 504 -14.21 -30.56 -37.30
N ARG A 505 -14.13 -31.83 -37.72
CA ARG A 505 -13.28 -32.88 -37.13
C ARG A 505 -13.57 -33.22 -35.65
N THR A 506 -14.72 -32.82 -35.12
CA THR A 506 -15.15 -33.13 -33.75
C THR A 506 -16.02 -34.40 -33.74
N GLU A 507 -15.77 -35.31 -32.79
CA GLU A 507 -16.54 -36.54 -32.60
C GLU A 507 -17.69 -36.29 -31.61
N TYR A 508 -18.91 -36.39 -32.11
CA TYR A 508 -20.14 -36.21 -31.33
C TYR A 508 -20.81 -37.55 -31.02
N GLY A 509 -21.30 -37.69 -29.79
CA GLY A 509 -22.18 -38.77 -29.36
C GLY A 509 -23.64 -38.32 -29.37
N PHE A 510 -24.55 -39.22 -29.76
CA PHE A 510 -25.98 -38.95 -29.90
C PHE A 510 -26.82 -40.04 -29.21
N GLN A 511 -27.91 -39.64 -28.56
CA GLN A 511 -28.89 -40.53 -27.92
C GLN A 511 -30.32 -40.02 -28.19
N VAL A 512 -31.26 -40.93 -28.43
CA VAL A 512 -32.67 -40.59 -28.72
C VAL A 512 -33.59 -41.24 -27.71
N ARG A 513 -34.63 -40.53 -27.24
CA ARG A 513 -35.79 -41.09 -26.53
C ARG A 513 -37.10 -40.59 -27.13
N ALA A 514 -38.18 -41.33 -26.92
CA ALA A 514 -39.54 -40.97 -27.34
C ALA A 514 -40.34 -40.40 -26.16
N LYS A 515 -41.39 -39.62 -26.44
CA LYS A 515 -42.42 -39.21 -25.48
C LYS A 515 -43.77 -39.77 -25.90
N THR A 516 -44.53 -40.31 -24.95
CA THR A 516 -45.93 -40.72 -25.12
C THR A 516 -46.83 -39.99 -24.11
N ASP A 517 -48.13 -40.27 -24.15
CA ASP A 517 -49.13 -39.83 -23.17
C ASP A 517 -48.83 -40.28 -21.72
N GLN A 518 -48.10 -41.40 -21.56
CA GLN A 518 -47.69 -41.93 -20.26
C GLN A 518 -46.39 -41.31 -19.72
N GLY A 519 -45.65 -40.55 -20.54
CA GLY A 519 -44.40 -39.89 -20.18
C GLY A 519 -43.25 -40.16 -21.15
N TRP A 520 -42.02 -39.88 -20.70
CA TRP A 520 -40.81 -40.12 -21.48
C TRP A 520 -40.36 -41.59 -21.44
N GLY A 521 -39.75 -42.05 -22.55
CA GLY A 521 -39.01 -43.30 -22.66
C GLY A 521 -37.56 -43.21 -22.18
N GLU A 522 -36.81 -44.31 -22.32
CA GLU A 522 -35.37 -44.34 -22.04
C GLU A 522 -34.54 -43.88 -23.25
N PHE A 523 -33.40 -43.26 -22.98
CA PHE A 523 -32.43 -42.92 -24.02
C PHE A 523 -31.81 -44.18 -24.64
N SER A 524 -31.71 -44.20 -25.97
CA SER A 524 -31.04 -45.24 -26.72
C SER A 524 -29.62 -45.49 -26.17
N THR A 525 -29.31 -46.76 -25.88
CA THR A 525 -27.97 -47.20 -25.47
C THR A 525 -27.45 -48.30 -26.40
N PRO A 526 -26.15 -48.29 -26.77
CA PRO A 526 -25.16 -47.25 -26.51
C PRO A 526 -25.42 -45.97 -27.30
N ALA A 527 -24.75 -44.87 -26.93
CA ALA A 527 -24.76 -43.64 -27.74
C ALA A 527 -24.10 -43.87 -29.11
N VAL A 528 -24.66 -43.28 -30.15
CA VAL A 528 -24.14 -43.36 -31.52
C VAL A 528 -23.09 -42.27 -31.71
N TYR A 529 -21.85 -42.65 -32.03
CA TYR A 529 -20.74 -41.71 -32.23
C TYR A 529 -20.38 -41.50 -33.69
N ARG A 530 -20.22 -40.25 -34.14
CA ARG A 530 -19.67 -39.90 -35.47
C ARG A 530 -18.83 -38.62 -35.42
N MET A 531 -17.84 -38.56 -36.32
CA MET A 531 -16.98 -37.39 -36.52
C MET A 531 -17.44 -36.61 -37.75
N THR A 532 -17.49 -35.28 -37.64
CA THR A 532 -17.77 -34.36 -38.75
C THR A 532 -16.66 -34.36 -39.80
N GLY A 533 -17.02 -34.18 -41.06
CA GLY A 533 -16.09 -34.22 -42.20
C GLY A 533 -15.12 -33.03 -42.28
N HIS A 534 -14.29 -33.02 -43.32
CA HIS A 534 -13.37 -31.92 -43.62
C HIS A 534 -13.60 -31.37 -45.04
N VAL A 535 -13.53 -30.04 -45.20
CA VAL A 535 -13.69 -29.39 -46.50
C VAL A 535 -12.40 -29.50 -47.32
N LEU A 536 -12.40 -30.41 -48.30
CA LEU A 536 -11.50 -30.34 -49.45
C LEU A 536 -12.27 -29.72 -50.62
N ALA A 537 -11.92 -28.49 -51.00
CA ALA A 537 -12.55 -27.83 -52.12
C ALA A 537 -11.93 -28.31 -53.44
N PHE A 538 -12.73 -28.93 -54.32
CA PHE A 538 -12.51 -28.88 -55.77
C PHE A 538 -13.83 -28.99 -56.55
N VAL A 539 -13.86 -28.31 -57.69
CA VAL A 539 -14.99 -28.22 -58.63
C VAL A 539 -15.07 -29.51 -59.46
N GLY A 540 -16.28 -30.00 -59.74
CA GLY A 540 -16.47 -31.21 -60.55
C GLY A 540 -16.41 -30.95 -62.06
N ASP A 541 -16.18 -32.00 -62.84
CA ASP A 541 -17.24 -32.56 -63.69
C ASP A 541 -16.95 -34.03 -64.08
N ASP A 542 -17.94 -34.65 -64.72
CA ASP A 542 -18.17 -36.02 -65.21
C ASP A 542 -17.04 -37.05 -65.58
N GLU A 543 -17.50 -38.32 -65.61
CA GLU A 543 -17.02 -39.48 -66.39
C GLU A 543 -15.63 -40.14 -66.09
N ASN A 544 -15.70 -41.27 -65.38
CA ASN A 544 -15.15 -42.58 -65.78
C ASN A 544 -13.61 -42.77 -65.99
N LYS A 545 -13.02 -43.54 -65.05
CA LYS A 545 -11.75 -44.32 -65.13
C LYS A 545 -10.40 -43.59 -65.07
N GLU A 546 -9.87 -43.61 -63.84
CA GLU A 546 -8.68 -44.40 -63.43
C GLU A 546 -7.30 -44.17 -64.09
N VAL A 547 -6.26 -44.31 -63.26
CA VAL A 547 -4.82 -44.29 -63.60
C VAL A 547 -4.24 -42.91 -63.93
N HIS A 548 -3.77 -42.18 -62.92
CA HIS A 548 -2.58 -41.29 -63.02
C HIS A 548 -1.82 -41.09 -61.67
N ILE A 549 -2.05 -41.93 -60.65
CA ILE A 549 -1.30 -41.92 -59.35
C ILE A 549 0.10 -42.56 -59.51
N ILE A 550 0.89 -42.09 -60.48
CA ILE A 550 2.30 -42.49 -60.68
C ILE A 550 3.19 -41.26 -60.93
N ALA A 551 2.65 -40.15 -61.48
CA ALA A 551 3.44 -38.94 -61.76
C ALA A 551 3.71 -38.05 -60.53
N GLY A 552 2.81 -38.01 -59.53
CA GLY A 552 2.97 -37.14 -58.36
C GLY A 552 4.08 -37.57 -57.41
N VAL A 553 4.24 -38.89 -57.19
CA VAL A 553 5.22 -39.45 -56.25
C VAL A 553 6.65 -39.27 -56.77
N THR A 554 6.87 -39.44 -58.09
CA THR A 554 8.18 -39.20 -58.70
C THR A 554 8.60 -37.74 -58.61
N VAL A 555 7.69 -36.78 -58.84
CA VAL A 555 8.00 -35.35 -58.67
C VAL A 555 8.32 -35.00 -57.21
N ALA A 556 7.55 -35.51 -56.24
CA ALA A 556 7.82 -35.27 -54.83
C ALA A 556 9.17 -35.85 -54.37
N VAL A 557 9.52 -37.07 -54.81
CA VAL A 557 10.81 -37.70 -54.50
C VAL A 557 11.97 -36.96 -55.17
N VAL A 558 11.82 -36.49 -56.42
CA VAL A 558 12.85 -35.70 -57.12
C VAL A 558 13.05 -34.33 -56.44
N LEU A 559 11.98 -33.65 -56.01
CA LEU A 559 12.09 -32.39 -55.27
C LEU A 559 12.73 -32.59 -53.88
N LEU A 560 12.43 -33.67 -53.19
CA LEU A 560 13.01 -33.99 -51.89
C LEU A 560 14.50 -34.39 -52.01
N LEU A 561 14.88 -35.11 -53.06
CA LEU A 561 16.27 -35.39 -53.39
C LEU A 561 17.04 -34.12 -53.81
N LEU A 562 16.43 -33.22 -54.60
CA LEU A 562 17.00 -31.92 -54.93
C LEU A 562 17.21 -31.05 -53.68
N PHE A 563 16.25 -31.06 -52.74
CA PHE A 563 16.38 -30.35 -51.46
C PHE A 563 17.51 -30.92 -50.60
N LEU A 564 17.64 -32.25 -50.50
CA LEU A 564 18.74 -32.90 -49.80
C LEU A 564 20.10 -32.65 -50.47
N LEU A 565 20.17 -32.59 -51.80
CA LEU A 565 21.39 -32.22 -52.53
C LEU A 565 21.77 -30.75 -52.33
N LEU A 566 20.79 -29.83 -52.29
CA LEU A 566 21.02 -28.41 -51.97
C LEU A 566 21.47 -28.22 -50.52
N ALA A 567 20.88 -28.95 -49.57
CA ALA A 567 21.29 -28.96 -48.17
C ALA A 567 22.70 -29.54 -48.01
N ALA A 568 23.02 -30.65 -48.68
CA ALA A 568 24.36 -31.22 -48.71
C ALA A 568 25.38 -30.25 -49.34
N PHE A 569 25.03 -29.57 -50.44
CA PHE A 569 25.86 -28.53 -51.03
C PHE A 569 26.10 -27.36 -50.07
N PHE A 570 25.08 -26.92 -49.32
CA PHE A 570 25.22 -25.88 -48.29
C PHE A 570 26.11 -26.33 -47.12
N ILE A 571 26.00 -27.59 -46.69
CA ILE A 571 26.83 -28.17 -45.61
C ILE A 571 28.28 -28.39 -46.07
N ILE A 572 28.49 -28.79 -47.32
CA ILE A 572 29.83 -28.90 -47.92
C ILE A 572 30.45 -27.50 -48.10
N ARG A 573 29.65 -26.49 -48.48
CA ARG A 573 30.09 -25.08 -48.59
C ARG A 573 30.33 -24.43 -47.22
N SER A 574 29.60 -24.81 -46.17
CA SER A 574 29.86 -24.31 -44.80
C SER A 574 31.11 -24.94 -44.19
N ARG A 575 31.29 -26.26 -44.34
CA ARG A 575 32.52 -26.95 -43.88
C ARG A 575 33.76 -26.58 -44.71
N GLY A 576 33.58 -26.30 -46.00
CA GLY A 576 34.64 -25.81 -46.90
C GLY A 576 35.15 -24.39 -46.63
N ASN A 577 34.60 -23.68 -45.63
CA ASN A 577 35.07 -22.35 -45.21
C ASN A 577 35.67 -22.34 -43.80
N GLU A 578 35.74 -23.49 -43.11
CA GLU A 578 36.36 -23.62 -41.78
C GLU A 578 37.84 -24.06 -41.82
N GLU A 579 38.36 -24.46 -42.99
CA GLU A 579 39.79 -24.77 -43.21
C GLU A 579 40.61 -23.58 -43.73
N CYS A 580 40.37 -22.39 -43.16
CA CYS A 580 41.32 -21.28 -43.25
C CYS A 580 41.50 -20.47 -41.96
N ARG A 581 41.20 -21.03 -40.78
CA ARG A 581 41.72 -20.47 -39.50
C ARG A 581 41.92 -21.44 -38.34
N LYS A 582 42.48 -22.64 -38.58
CA LYS A 582 43.17 -23.39 -37.51
C LYS A 582 44.65 -23.03 -37.43
N LYS A 583 44.98 -22.14 -36.50
CA LYS A 583 46.28 -22.15 -35.80
C LYS A 583 46.03 -22.58 -34.35
N GLN A 584 45.89 -23.89 -34.16
CA GLN A 584 46.16 -24.57 -32.89
C GLN A 584 47.43 -25.39 -33.09
N PRO A 585 48.49 -25.18 -32.30
CA PRO A 585 49.61 -26.10 -32.21
C PRO A 585 49.47 -27.09 -31.05
N SER A 586 50.16 -28.23 -31.19
CA SER A 586 50.55 -29.26 -30.21
C SER A 586 49.49 -30.22 -29.61
N ASP A 587 49.66 -31.48 -30.00
CA ASP A 587 49.13 -32.75 -29.45
C ASP A 587 49.85 -33.23 -28.16
N CYS A 588 49.45 -34.42 -27.69
CA CYS A 588 50.03 -35.29 -26.64
C CYS A 588 49.79 -34.86 -25.16
N ASP A 589 49.29 -35.71 -24.26
CA ASP A 589 48.90 -37.12 -24.33
C ASP A 589 47.67 -37.42 -23.46
N THR A 590 46.83 -38.37 -23.89
CA THR A 590 46.05 -39.23 -22.99
C THR A 590 46.74 -40.58 -22.87
N LEU A 591 47.07 -40.99 -21.65
CA LEU A 591 47.33 -42.39 -21.32
C LEU A 591 46.26 -42.88 -20.34
N GLU A 592 45.72 -44.06 -20.64
CA GLU A 592 44.70 -44.76 -19.88
C GLU A 592 45.23 -45.22 -18.51
N TYR A 593 44.34 -45.51 -17.55
CA TYR A 593 44.10 -46.92 -17.15
C TYR A 593 43.03 -47.06 -16.04
N ARG A 594 42.17 -48.08 -16.23
CA ARG A 594 41.46 -48.91 -15.23
C ARG A 594 40.34 -48.33 -14.34
N ASN A 595 39.16 -48.92 -14.54
CA ASN A 595 38.30 -49.36 -13.45
C ASN A 595 39.05 -50.33 -12.50
N GLY A 596 38.77 -50.22 -11.20
CA GLY A 596 39.18 -51.19 -10.19
C GLY A 596 38.21 -51.15 -9.01
N GLU A 597 37.39 -52.19 -8.89
CA GLU A 597 36.59 -52.47 -7.69
C GLU A 597 37.50 -52.79 -6.48
N VAL A 598 36.89 -52.87 -5.29
CA VAL A 598 37.09 -53.91 -4.23
C VAL A 598 37.04 -53.31 -2.82
N LEU A 599 35.92 -53.61 -2.11
CA LEU A 599 35.76 -53.97 -0.67
C LEU A 599 36.40 -53.06 0.43
N SER A 600 35.89 -52.93 1.67
CA SER A 600 34.88 -53.63 2.50
C SER A 600 34.27 -52.61 3.50
N ARG A 601 33.02 -52.63 3.99
CA ARG A 601 32.09 -53.68 4.51
C ARG A 601 32.17 -53.85 6.05
N VAL A 602 31.00 -54.15 6.66
CA VAL A 602 30.75 -54.58 8.06
C VAL A 602 30.63 -53.39 9.04
N ASP A 603 29.45 -52.92 9.47
CA ASP A 603 28.38 -53.57 10.28
C ASP A 603 28.87 -53.91 11.72
N ASN A 604 28.12 -53.91 12.83
CA ASN A 604 26.69 -54.15 13.06
C ASN A 604 26.27 -53.62 14.51
N PRO A 605 25.19 -54.07 15.22
CA PRO A 605 24.06 -53.17 15.57
C PRO A 605 23.58 -53.19 17.05
N GLN A 606 22.53 -52.43 17.42
CA GLN A 606 21.19 -52.98 17.82
C GLN A 606 20.16 -51.99 18.41
N ILE A 607 18.92 -52.36 18.13
CA ILE A 607 17.57 -51.81 18.40
C ILE A 607 17.13 -51.93 19.87
N VAL A 608 16.23 -51.06 20.36
CA VAL A 608 14.92 -51.42 21.01
C VAL A 608 14.00 -50.19 21.21
N THR A 609 12.69 -50.47 21.09
CA THR A 609 11.44 -49.66 21.11
C THR A 609 11.03 -49.13 22.51
N THR A 610 10.01 -48.28 22.79
CA THR A 610 9.10 -47.27 22.14
C THR A 610 8.23 -46.66 23.27
N HIS A 611 7.65 -45.44 23.14
CA HIS A 611 6.22 -45.13 23.44
C HIS A 611 5.84 -43.62 23.39
N THR A 612 5.07 -43.23 22.35
CA THR A 612 3.86 -42.34 22.36
C THR A 612 3.86 -41.03 23.17
N THR A 613 3.67 -39.81 22.63
CA THR A 613 2.52 -39.31 21.81
C THR A 613 2.76 -37.92 21.15
N ASN A 614 2.21 -37.71 19.93
CA ASN A 614 1.68 -36.47 19.28
C ASN A 614 2.49 -35.14 19.27
N MET A 615 2.54 -34.30 18.22
CA MET A 615 2.04 -34.37 16.84
C MET A 615 2.83 -33.38 15.92
N THR A 616 3.39 -33.92 14.83
CA THR A 616 3.43 -33.47 13.41
C THR A 616 3.49 -31.98 13.00
N THR A 617 4.51 -31.67 12.18
CA THR A 617 4.58 -30.55 11.21
C THR A 617 3.79 -30.84 9.91
N PRO A 618 3.78 -29.92 8.91
CA PRO A 618 4.71 -30.16 7.79
C PRO A 618 5.43 -28.90 7.24
N LEU A 619 6.56 -29.16 6.57
CA LEU A 619 7.34 -28.22 5.73
C LEU A 619 6.72 -28.15 4.30
N PHE A 620 7.16 -27.39 3.28
CA PHE A 620 8.39 -26.62 2.95
C PHE A 620 8.07 -25.63 1.80
N THR A 621 8.88 -24.57 1.59
CA THR A 621 9.59 -24.15 0.33
C THR A 621 9.72 -22.60 0.21
N GLN A 622 10.59 -21.97 -0.60
CA GLN A 622 11.99 -22.25 -1.01
C GLN A 622 12.77 -20.95 -1.37
N VAL A 623 13.90 -20.72 -0.69
CA VAL A 623 15.25 -20.35 -1.20
C VAL A 623 15.43 -19.35 -2.38
N GLY A 624 16.23 -18.30 -2.11
CA GLY A 624 16.99 -17.48 -3.08
C GLY A 624 18.39 -17.13 -2.51
N PRO A 625 19.36 -16.67 -3.33
CA PRO A 625 20.78 -16.65 -2.95
C PRO A 625 21.18 -15.50 -1.98
N PRO A 626 22.27 -15.66 -1.20
CA PRO A 626 22.70 -14.66 -0.22
C PRO A 626 23.36 -13.46 -0.91
N ARG A 627 22.88 -12.24 -0.60
CA ARG A 627 23.66 -11.02 -0.84
C ARG A 627 24.67 -10.84 0.30
N THR A 628 25.94 -11.05 0.00
CA THR A 628 27.05 -10.74 0.90
C THR A 628 27.09 -9.23 1.13
N TYR A 629 26.71 -8.79 2.33
CA TYR A 629 26.96 -7.42 2.77
C TYR A 629 28.46 -7.28 3.07
N VAL A 630 29.08 -6.24 2.50
CA VAL A 630 30.50 -5.92 2.73
C VAL A 630 30.55 -4.56 3.40
N ASP A 631 31.24 -4.52 4.54
CA ASP A 631 31.36 -3.34 5.40
C ASP A 631 32.24 -2.26 4.74
N PRO A 632 31.77 -0.99 4.61
CA PRO A 632 32.55 0.12 4.08
C PRO A 632 33.84 0.47 4.86
N HIS A 633 34.01 -0.01 6.10
CA HIS A 633 35.09 0.43 7.00
C HIS A 633 36.37 -0.43 6.98
N THR A 634 36.51 -1.40 6.07
CA THR A 634 37.68 -2.31 6.02
C THR A 634 38.85 -1.89 5.13
N TYR A 635 38.87 -0.67 4.57
CA TYR A 635 40.00 -0.15 3.79
C TYR A 635 40.61 1.13 4.40
N GLU A 636 41.83 1.02 4.93
CA GLU A 636 42.60 2.16 5.46
C GLU A 636 43.33 3.01 4.38
N ASP A 637 43.31 2.61 3.09
CA ASP A 637 43.85 3.41 1.96
C ASP A 637 42.88 3.48 0.76
N PRO A 638 42.39 4.68 0.37
CA PRO A 638 41.53 4.86 -0.79
C PRO A 638 42.10 4.37 -2.13
N ASN A 639 43.43 4.31 -2.29
CA ASN A 639 44.07 3.95 -3.55
C ASN A 639 44.11 2.44 -3.80
N GLN A 640 44.01 1.63 -2.73
CA GLN A 640 44.07 0.18 -2.82
C GLN A 640 42.74 -0.40 -3.33
N ALA A 641 41.61 0.12 -2.86
CA ALA A 641 40.27 -0.26 -3.32
C ALA A 641 40.06 -0.03 -4.83
N VAL A 642 40.59 1.08 -5.38
CA VAL A 642 40.50 1.40 -6.82
C VAL A 642 41.27 0.37 -7.68
N LYS A 643 42.39 -0.16 -7.17
CA LYS A 643 43.20 -1.18 -7.86
C LYS A 643 42.53 -2.55 -7.92
N GLU A 644 41.75 -2.93 -6.92
CA GLU A 644 41.02 -4.21 -6.92
C GLU A 644 39.75 -4.14 -7.77
N PHE A 645 39.04 -3.01 -7.75
CA PHE A 645 37.86 -2.80 -8.59
C PHE A 645 38.18 -2.84 -10.09
N ALA A 646 39.35 -2.34 -10.51
CA ALA A 646 39.81 -2.36 -11.89
C ALA A 646 40.22 -3.76 -12.42
N ARG A 647 40.18 -4.81 -11.59
CA ARG A 647 40.74 -6.13 -11.90
C ARG A 647 39.73 -7.25 -12.16
N ARG A 648 38.42 -6.94 -12.15
CA ARG A 648 37.33 -7.88 -12.44
C ARG A 648 36.44 -7.34 -13.56
N GLU A 649 36.82 -7.62 -14.80
CA GLU A 649 35.98 -7.31 -15.97
C GLU A 649 34.84 -8.32 -16.11
N VAL A 650 33.60 -7.81 -16.12
CA VAL A 650 32.49 -8.41 -16.86
C VAL A 650 31.85 -7.28 -17.69
N SER A 651 31.54 -7.58 -18.95
CA SER A 651 31.33 -6.61 -20.02
C SER A 651 30.03 -5.79 -19.91
N LEU A 652 30.15 -4.48 -20.17
CA LEU A 652 29.04 -3.57 -20.43
C LEU A 652 29.15 -3.01 -21.87
N PRO A 653 28.05 -2.91 -22.65
CA PRO A 653 28.11 -2.37 -24.01
C PRO A 653 28.21 -0.83 -24.06
N SER A 654 29.08 -0.33 -24.94
CA SER A 654 29.06 1.01 -25.55
C SER A 654 28.92 2.25 -24.64
N LEU A 655 30.05 2.85 -24.28
CA LEU A 655 30.15 4.26 -23.87
C LEU A 655 30.56 5.13 -25.08
N ASN A 656 29.72 6.07 -25.50
CA ASN A 656 30.10 7.11 -26.47
C ASN A 656 30.72 8.31 -25.75
N ALA A 657 31.94 8.70 -26.15
CA ALA A 657 32.66 9.83 -25.59
C ALA A 657 32.35 11.14 -26.32
N ASN A 658 32.38 12.27 -25.61
CA ASN A 658 32.48 13.61 -26.19
C ASN A 658 33.51 14.44 -25.41
N HIS A 659 34.03 15.51 -26.02
CA HIS A 659 35.36 16.10 -25.86
C HIS A 659 35.78 16.70 -24.49
N GLN A 660 35.15 16.36 -23.36
CA GLN A 660 35.53 16.86 -22.03
C GLN A 660 35.69 15.77 -20.94
N GLY A 661 35.81 14.49 -21.32
CA GLY A 661 36.40 13.47 -20.43
C GLY A 661 35.65 13.19 -19.12
N LYS A 662 34.32 13.23 -19.12
CA LYS A 662 33.48 12.82 -17.97
C LYS A 662 32.66 11.58 -18.34
N CYS A 663 32.92 10.45 -17.70
CA CYS A 663 32.03 9.29 -17.74
C CYS A 663 30.75 9.61 -16.97
N LYS A 664 29.59 9.57 -17.64
CA LYS A 664 28.27 9.55 -16.99
C LYS A 664 27.82 8.10 -16.85
N LEU A 665 27.23 7.74 -15.72
CA LEU A 665 26.40 6.54 -15.66
C LEU A 665 25.17 6.75 -16.55
N PRO A 666 24.75 5.75 -17.34
CA PRO A 666 23.43 5.75 -17.95
C PRO A 666 22.35 5.56 -16.87
N ALA A 667 21.14 6.05 -17.13
CA ALA A 667 20.01 5.81 -16.25
C ALA A 667 19.72 4.30 -16.14
N PRO A 668 19.39 3.77 -14.95
CA PRO A 668 18.84 2.42 -14.84
C PRO A 668 17.55 2.31 -15.66
N MET A 669 17.27 1.12 -16.23
CA MET A 669 16.02 0.86 -16.93
C MET A 669 14.82 1.20 -16.05
N ASP A 670 13.83 1.87 -16.65
CA ASP A 670 12.59 2.34 -16.02
C ASP A 670 12.76 3.28 -14.81
N CYS A 671 13.95 3.86 -14.60
CA CYS A 671 14.18 4.84 -13.54
C CYS A 671 13.60 6.21 -13.90
N PRO A 672 12.72 6.81 -13.07
CA PRO A 672 12.17 8.16 -13.30
C PRO A 672 13.28 9.22 -13.34
N GLU A 673 13.22 10.14 -14.30
CA GLU A 673 14.29 11.13 -14.53
C GLU A 673 14.61 11.98 -13.28
N ALA A 674 13.59 12.34 -12.49
CA ALA A 674 13.77 13.07 -11.24
C ALA A 674 14.57 12.28 -10.18
N LEU A 675 14.41 10.95 -10.13
CA LEU A 675 15.14 10.09 -9.21
C LEU A 675 16.58 9.87 -9.70
N HIS A 676 16.77 9.66 -11.00
CA HIS A 676 18.10 9.56 -11.61
C HIS A 676 18.90 10.87 -11.48
N GLN A 677 18.26 12.03 -11.64
CA GLN A 677 18.92 13.33 -11.45
C GLN A 677 19.35 13.55 -9.99
N LEU A 678 18.52 13.14 -9.02
CA LEU A 678 18.89 13.16 -7.60
C LEU A 678 20.11 12.27 -7.31
N MET A 679 20.23 11.10 -7.95
CA MET A 679 21.43 10.25 -7.86
C MET A 679 22.68 10.95 -8.42
N LEU A 680 22.56 11.65 -9.55
CA LEU A 680 23.67 12.41 -10.15
C LEU A 680 24.11 13.60 -9.27
N ASP A 681 23.17 14.27 -8.62
CA ASP A 681 23.47 15.41 -7.74
C ASP A 681 24.10 14.96 -6.41
N CYS A 682 23.73 13.78 -5.89
CA CYS A 682 24.46 13.12 -4.80
C CYS A 682 25.91 12.73 -5.19
N TRP A 683 26.18 12.49 -6.47
CA TRP A 683 27.50 12.06 -6.99
C TRP A 683 28.42 13.22 -7.44
N GLN A 684 28.10 14.48 -7.09
CA GLN A 684 28.94 15.62 -7.48
C GLN A 684 30.37 15.52 -6.90
N LYS A 685 31.37 15.96 -7.67
CA LYS A 685 32.80 15.81 -7.31
C LYS A 685 33.19 16.62 -6.07
N GLU A 686 32.60 17.80 -5.91
CA GLU A 686 32.85 18.70 -4.78
C GLU A 686 31.77 18.53 -3.71
N ARG A 687 32.18 18.41 -2.44
CA ARG A 687 31.25 18.13 -1.32
C ARG A 687 30.21 19.24 -1.12
N THR A 688 30.58 20.49 -1.39
CA THR A 688 29.70 21.68 -1.31
C THR A 688 28.59 21.72 -2.36
N HIS A 689 28.75 20.96 -3.44
CA HIS A 689 27.78 20.89 -4.55
C HIS A 689 26.82 19.68 -4.44
N ARG A 690 26.99 18.84 -3.42
CA ARG A 690 26.05 17.74 -3.14
C ARG A 690 24.84 18.28 -2.36
N PRO A 691 23.61 17.81 -2.65
CA PRO A 691 22.45 18.21 -1.86
C PRO A 691 22.60 17.76 -0.41
N THR A 692 22.18 18.59 0.53
CA THR A 692 22.14 18.24 1.95
C THR A 692 21.11 17.13 2.19
N PHE A 693 21.28 16.34 3.25
CA PHE A 693 20.36 15.24 3.58
C PHE A 693 18.90 15.69 3.66
N GLY A 694 18.62 16.86 4.28
CA GLY A 694 17.28 17.45 4.30
C GLY A 694 16.73 17.81 2.92
N SER A 695 17.57 18.24 1.98
CA SER A 695 17.18 18.50 0.58
C SER A 695 16.85 17.18 -0.17
N ILE A 696 17.61 16.12 0.08
CA ILE A 696 17.36 14.78 -0.48
C ILE A 696 16.03 14.24 0.05
N VAL A 697 15.81 14.28 1.37
CA VAL A 697 14.57 13.81 2.01
C VAL A 697 13.36 14.61 1.53
N GLN A 698 13.44 15.95 1.46
CA GLN A 698 12.35 16.77 0.90
C GLN A 698 12.07 16.46 -0.58
N THR A 699 13.09 16.09 -1.37
CA THR A 699 12.90 15.74 -2.78
C THR A 699 12.20 14.39 -2.92
N LEU A 700 12.58 13.39 -2.13
CA LEU A 700 11.94 12.08 -2.11
C LEU A 700 10.52 12.13 -1.56
N ASP A 701 10.28 12.88 -0.47
CA ASP A 701 8.96 13.05 0.14
C ASP A 701 7.96 13.71 -0.83
N ARG A 702 8.40 14.69 -1.63
CA ARG A 702 7.59 15.27 -2.73
C ARG A 702 7.28 14.27 -3.85
N LEU A 703 8.22 13.39 -4.19
CA LEU A 703 8.02 12.35 -5.21
C LEU A 703 7.04 11.27 -4.75
N ILE A 704 7.02 10.96 -3.44
CA ILE A 704 6.12 9.96 -2.85
C ILE A 704 4.68 10.49 -2.71
N ARG A 705 4.51 11.76 -2.34
CA ARG A 705 3.16 12.36 -2.10
C ARG A 705 2.35 12.62 -3.37
N CYS A 706 2.91 12.46 -4.57
CA CYS A 706 2.20 12.61 -5.84
C CYS A 706 2.65 11.54 -6.87
N PRO A 707 2.06 10.34 -6.87
CA PRO A 707 2.47 9.26 -7.79
C PRO A 707 2.20 9.58 -9.27
N ASP A 708 1.24 10.45 -9.59
CA ASP A 708 0.96 10.86 -10.98
C ASP A 708 2.13 11.60 -11.65
N THR A 709 3.01 12.22 -10.86
CA THR A 709 4.23 12.88 -11.35
C THR A 709 5.22 11.89 -11.99
N LEU A 710 5.14 10.61 -11.63
CA LEU A 710 5.95 9.53 -12.21
C LEU A 710 5.45 9.10 -13.60
N ARG A 711 4.18 9.38 -13.94
CA ARG A 711 3.52 8.85 -15.15
C ARG A 711 3.37 9.86 -16.30
N LYS A 712 3.72 11.14 -16.11
CA LYS A 712 3.41 12.25 -17.05
C LYS A 712 4.63 13.05 -17.55
N LEU A 713 5.79 12.42 -17.73
CA LEU A 713 6.99 13.09 -18.28
C LEU A 713 7.67 12.39 -19.47
N THR A 714 6.95 11.60 -20.26
CA THR A 714 7.46 11.04 -21.53
C THR A 714 7.47 12.02 -22.71
N GLN A 715 7.00 13.27 -22.57
CA GLN A 715 6.94 14.25 -23.67
C GLN A 715 7.30 15.71 -23.28
N ASN A 716 8.54 16.12 -23.60
CA ASN A 716 9.03 17.47 -23.97
C ASN A 716 8.70 18.75 -23.14
N ARG A 717 9.71 19.23 -22.38
CA ARG A 717 10.15 20.67 -22.21
C ARG A 717 9.21 21.70 -21.51
N PRO A 718 9.75 22.80 -20.92
CA PRO A 718 10.67 22.88 -19.78
C PRO A 718 10.15 23.73 -18.59
N ASN A 719 10.57 23.36 -17.36
CA ASN A 719 10.72 24.15 -16.13
C ASN A 719 9.65 25.16 -15.62
N GLN A 720 9.31 24.95 -14.34
CA GLN A 720 8.58 25.83 -13.40
C GLN A 720 7.09 26.06 -13.71
N ASN A 721 6.23 25.44 -12.89
CA ASN A 721 4.78 25.66 -12.90
C ASN A 721 4.47 27.07 -12.34
N PRO A 722 3.94 28.04 -13.14
CA PRO A 722 3.85 29.45 -12.73
C PRO A 722 2.73 29.79 -11.74
N LEU A 723 1.94 28.78 -11.32
CA LEU A 723 0.67 28.93 -10.59
C LEU A 723 0.68 28.17 -9.25
N ALA A 724 1.84 28.08 -8.57
CA ALA A 724 1.88 27.57 -7.21
C ALA A 724 1.12 28.52 -6.25
N PRO A 725 0.41 28.01 -5.21
CA PRO A 725 -0.37 28.85 -4.29
C PRO A 725 0.42 29.95 -3.58
N ASP A 726 1.74 29.77 -3.45
CA ASP A 726 2.66 30.66 -2.73
C ASP A 726 3.47 31.58 -3.69
N ALA A 727 3.15 31.60 -4.99
CA ALA A 727 3.87 32.42 -5.97
C ALA A 727 3.47 33.90 -5.88
N PRO A 728 4.42 34.86 -5.92
CA PRO A 728 4.07 36.27 -5.94
C PRO A 728 3.32 36.64 -7.23
N ASP A 729 2.15 37.27 -7.06
CA ASP A 729 1.33 37.79 -8.15
C ASP A 729 1.98 39.05 -8.76
N LEU A 730 2.70 38.88 -9.88
CA LEU A 730 3.42 39.97 -10.54
C LEU A 730 2.49 40.91 -11.32
N THR A 731 1.20 40.55 -11.47
CA THR A 731 0.21 41.39 -12.17
C THR A 731 -0.27 42.58 -11.34
N ARG A 732 0.01 42.57 -10.02
CA ARG A 732 -0.32 43.67 -9.09
C ARG A 732 0.74 44.78 -9.03
N LEU A 733 1.90 44.57 -9.63
CA LEU A 733 2.99 45.55 -9.63
C LEU A 733 2.63 46.71 -10.58
N SER A 734 2.90 47.93 -10.15
CA SER A 734 2.48 49.16 -10.86
C SER A 734 3.59 49.81 -11.69
N SER A 735 4.86 49.47 -11.43
CA SER A 735 6.01 50.10 -12.09
C SER A 735 7.23 49.18 -12.21
N VAL A 736 8.13 49.52 -13.13
CA VAL A 736 9.41 48.82 -13.33
C VAL A 736 10.31 48.91 -12.08
N ALA A 737 10.26 50.01 -11.34
CA ALA A 737 10.99 50.18 -10.07
C ALA A 737 10.50 49.22 -8.97
N GLU A 738 9.19 49.05 -8.86
CA GLU A 738 8.55 48.12 -7.92
C GLU A 738 8.91 46.66 -8.25
N TRP A 739 8.86 46.30 -9.54
CA TRP A 739 9.28 44.99 -10.04
C TRP A 739 10.78 44.71 -9.83
N LEU A 740 11.67 45.64 -10.18
CA LEU A 740 13.10 45.47 -9.92
C LEU A 740 13.40 45.33 -8.42
N THR A 741 12.60 45.98 -7.56
CA THR A 741 12.72 45.84 -6.10
C THR A 741 12.28 44.45 -5.63
N SER A 742 11.14 43.91 -6.13
CA SER A 742 10.64 42.59 -5.73
C SER A 742 11.60 41.44 -6.11
N VAL A 743 12.26 41.52 -7.27
CA VAL A 743 13.30 40.55 -7.67
C VAL A 743 14.68 40.82 -7.05
N LYS A 744 14.80 41.82 -6.17
CA LYS A 744 16.06 42.29 -5.55
C LYS A 744 17.15 42.66 -6.59
N MET A 745 16.77 43.47 -7.58
CA MET A 745 17.61 44.00 -8.68
C MET A 745 17.47 45.52 -8.88
N SER A 746 16.99 46.25 -7.87
CA SER A 746 16.81 47.71 -7.88
C SER A 746 18.04 48.50 -8.35
N ARG A 747 19.25 47.97 -8.17
CA ARG A 747 20.53 48.55 -8.67
C ARG A 747 20.61 48.76 -10.19
N TYR A 748 19.66 48.24 -10.96
CA TYR A 748 19.59 48.39 -12.42
C TYR A 748 18.53 49.38 -12.88
N LEU A 749 17.80 50.05 -11.97
CA LEU A 749 16.70 50.95 -12.32
C LEU A 749 17.10 52.03 -13.33
N GLU A 750 18.20 52.75 -13.07
CA GLU A 750 18.72 53.77 -14.00
C GLU A 750 19.03 53.21 -15.40
N ASN A 751 19.40 51.93 -15.52
CA ASN A 751 19.70 51.32 -16.82
C ASN A 751 18.42 51.08 -17.63
N PHE A 752 17.31 50.73 -16.97
CA PHE A 752 16.00 50.57 -17.61
C PHE A 752 15.40 51.93 -17.97
N GLU A 753 15.49 52.92 -17.07
CA GLU A 753 15.02 54.29 -17.32
C GLU A 753 15.76 54.97 -18.49
N ARG A 754 17.10 54.87 -18.54
CA ARG A 754 17.90 55.40 -19.66
C ARG A 754 17.63 54.71 -21.00
N ALA A 755 17.09 53.48 -20.96
CA ALA A 755 16.68 52.74 -22.15
C ALA A 755 15.21 52.98 -22.54
N GLY A 756 14.46 53.80 -21.81
CA GLY A 756 13.04 54.07 -22.06
C GLY A 756 12.12 52.90 -21.72
N ILE A 757 12.55 52.00 -20.81
CA ILE A 757 11.76 50.85 -20.37
C ILE A 757 11.07 51.19 -19.05
N ASP A 758 9.95 51.89 -19.15
CA ASP A 758 9.16 52.45 -18.05
C ASP A 758 7.91 51.63 -17.69
N SER A 759 7.46 50.75 -18.59
CA SER A 759 6.26 49.91 -18.42
C SER A 759 6.59 48.42 -18.24
N LEU A 760 5.76 47.72 -17.46
CA LEU A 760 5.87 46.27 -17.28
C LEU A 760 5.57 45.48 -18.55
N GLU A 761 4.79 46.04 -19.49
CA GLU A 761 4.58 45.44 -20.80
C GLU A 761 5.85 45.48 -21.66
N HIS A 762 6.62 46.57 -21.60
CA HIS A 762 7.94 46.64 -22.23
C HIS A 762 8.91 45.65 -21.59
N VAL A 763 8.93 45.55 -20.26
CA VAL A 763 9.72 44.53 -19.52
C VAL A 763 9.35 43.11 -19.95
N ALA A 764 8.05 42.81 -20.07
CA ALA A 764 7.56 41.49 -20.49
C ALA A 764 8.02 41.10 -21.91
N ARG A 765 8.48 42.03 -22.75
CA ARG A 765 8.97 41.76 -24.12
C ARG A 765 10.48 41.55 -24.21
N LEU A 766 11.25 41.85 -23.16
CA LEU A 766 12.73 41.76 -23.18
C LEU A 766 13.27 40.34 -23.35
N THR A 767 14.36 40.22 -24.09
CA THR A 767 15.13 39.00 -24.29
C THR A 767 16.43 39.01 -23.47
N LEU A 768 17.08 37.85 -23.38
CA LEU A 768 18.39 37.74 -22.71
C LEU A 768 19.48 38.58 -23.39
N GLN A 769 19.32 38.88 -24.69
CA GLN A 769 20.24 39.74 -25.44
C GLN A 769 20.01 41.22 -25.11
N ASP A 770 18.76 41.65 -24.89
CA ASP A 770 18.44 43.02 -24.47
C ASP A 770 19.01 43.32 -23.08
N LEU A 771 18.96 42.37 -22.14
CA LEU A 771 19.60 42.53 -20.82
C LEU A 771 21.12 42.77 -20.92
N GLN A 772 21.80 42.22 -21.92
CA GLN A 772 23.22 42.48 -22.16
C GLN A 772 23.45 43.92 -22.67
N VAL A 773 22.58 44.42 -23.55
CA VAL A 773 22.58 45.80 -24.04
C VAL A 773 22.28 46.81 -22.90
N LEU A 774 21.42 46.44 -21.95
CA LEU A 774 21.16 47.19 -20.71
C LEU A 774 22.32 47.15 -19.69
N GLY A 775 23.49 46.63 -20.06
CA GLY A 775 24.68 46.59 -19.19
C GLY A 775 24.64 45.55 -18.07
N ILE A 776 23.71 44.60 -18.11
CA ILE A 776 23.57 43.54 -17.10
C ILE A 776 24.47 42.37 -17.51
N SER A 777 25.79 42.50 -17.27
CA SER A 777 26.80 41.51 -17.70
C SER A 777 26.87 40.23 -16.85
N LEU A 778 26.36 40.27 -15.61
CA LEU A 778 26.43 39.12 -14.69
C LEU A 778 25.37 38.07 -15.04
N VAL A 779 25.81 36.88 -15.48
CA VAL A 779 24.95 35.75 -15.90
C VAL A 779 23.92 35.36 -14.83
N GLY A 780 24.30 35.42 -13.54
CA GLY A 780 23.37 35.18 -12.43
C GLY A 780 22.24 36.21 -12.34
N HIS A 781 22.51 37.48 -12.65
CA HIS A 781 21.50 38.54 -12.66
C HIS A 781 20.62 38.45 -13.92
N GLN A 782 21.21 38.19 -15.09
CA GLN A 782 20.49 37.89 -16.33
C GLN A 782 19.48 36.75 -16.10
N LYS A 783 19.92 35.63 -15.52
CA LYS A 783 19.05 34.47 -15.24
C LYS A 783 17.92 34.81 -14.27
N LYS A 784 18.21 35.55 -13.20
CA LYS A 784 17.18 35.94 -12.20
C LYS A 784 16.13 36.89 -12.78
N ILE A 785 16.56 37.87 -13.59
CA ILE A 785 15.66 38.81 -14.26
C ILE A 785 14.84 38.10 -15.34
N MET A 786 15.46 37.27 -16.19
CA MET A 786 14.75 36.50 -17.23
C MET A 786 13.73 35.52 -16.65
N ASN A 787 14.02 34.84 -15.54
CA ASN A 787 13.04 33.97 -14.89
C ASN A 787 11.79 34.76 -14.47
N SER A 788 11.95 35.96 -13.89
CA SER A 788 10.80 36.80 -13.52
C SER A 788 10.03 37.32 -14.74
N ILE A 789 10.71 37.70 -15.84
CA ILE A 789 10.07 38.05 -17.11
C ILE A 789 9.27 36.87 -17.67
N GLN A 790 9.76 35.63 -17.53
CA GLN A 790 9.03 34.42 -17.95
C GLN A 790 7.78 34.16 -17.10
N THR A 791 7.86 34.33 -15.77
CA THR A 791 6.68 34.26 -14.89
C THR A 791 5.65 35.33 -15.25
N MET A 792 6.10 36.57 -15.49
CA MET A 792 5.25 37.69 -15.88
C MET A 792 4.53 37.41 -17.22
N ARG A 793 5.24 36.88 -18.23
CA ARG A 793 4.63 36.43 -19.50
C ARG A 793 3.54 35.38 -19.29
N ALA A 794 3.80 34.37 -18.45
CA ALA A 794 2.83 33.31 -18.20
C ALA A 794 1.56 33.88 -17.53
N GLN A 795 1.71 34.73 -16.53
CA GLN A 795 0.57 35.38 -15.84
C GLN A 795 -0.19 36.32 -16.79
N MET A 796 0.49 37.15 -17.59
CA MET A 796 -0.16 38.02 -18.58
C MET A 796 -0.88 37.25 -19.71
N SER A 797 -0.42 36.06 -20.07
CA SER A 797 -1.08 35.23 -21.11
C SER A 797 -2.43 34.66 -20.67
N LEU A 798 -2.68 34.52 -19.36
CA LEU A 798 -3.93 33.99 -18.80
C LEU A 798 -5.04 35.05 -18.77
N ASN A 799 -4.70 36.32 -18.56
CA ASN A 799 -5.66 37.43 -18.56
C ASN A 799 -6.25 37.73 -19.95
N ILE A 800 -5.73 37.11 -21.03
CA ILE A 800 -6.28 37.23 -22.38
C ILE A 800 -7.40 36.19 -22.64
N SER A 801 -7.38 35.05 -21.93
CA SER A 801 -8.35 33.96 -22.13
C SER A 801 -9.75 34.23 -21.55
N ASP A 802 -9.90 35.12 -20.58
CA ASP A 802 -11.21 35.47 -19.99
C ASP A 802 -12.07 36.38 -20.90
N GLY A 803 -11.55 36.80 -22.06
CA GLY A 803 -12.25 37.67 -23.01
C GLY A 803 -13.15 36.96 -24.02
N PHE A 804 -13.33 35.63 -23.97
CA PHE A 804 -13.98 34.86 -25.05
C PHE A 804 -15.05 33.85 -24.60
N LEU A 805 -15.91 34.25 -23.66
CA LEU A 805 -17.25 33.65 -23.48
C LEU A 805 -18.29 34.75 -23.22
N VAL A 806 -19.01 35.12 -24.29
CA VAL A 806 -20.33 35.77 -24.29
C VAL A 806 -21.28 34.80 -24.98
#